data_AF-A0A936GP68-F1
#
_entry.id   AF-A0A936GP68-F1
#
_cell.length_a   1.000
_cell.length_b   1.000
_cell.length_c   1.000
_cell.angle_alpha   90.00
_cell.angle_beta   90.00
_cell.angle_gamma   90.00
#
_symmetry.space_group_name_H-M   'P 1'
#
loop_
_entity.id
_entity.type
_entity.pdbx_description
1 polymer ?
#
loop_
_entity_poly.entity_id
_entity_poly.type
_entity_poly.pdbx_seq_one_letter_code
_entity_poly.pdbx_strand_id
1 'polypeptide(L)'
;MNAVLKIIKTCFSVFAIGVIGAIASQTDAGHYFEEEVGLDWLFKLRGELSPPNDVVIVSIDQASAEILHFPDEPENWPRSYYAELIRKINQQKPAVIAFNLHFAESRDPKADHLLASAMNAKKNVILSNYLKQDTSPDYSPIGQIRYEPVIEPIPLFSHSAFCSAPFPLPKTSSTVKEFWTHSAGGMPTFPVSIFQYYVTKSVYPELVKLITLIDPALSGKLPLTFDQVSRQNNGLEILQDIHGAFSKDEATLLLTEQLLSDNEFSSKAKRLLSSLTALSRGEQKRYLNYYGDVGTIVTIPFYKVLATGNENSALFKDKIVLVGYSDDIEPEKYQGFYTTFSKASGKVISPIEIAATAVTNAIDQSWLKPLDSEYVSLLVLVWGAMLSGLFRMLSFKNALIATLLLTVAYFEIGNLEFSLQNLWIPLAIPSFQAVAVVLWQSAVYLLRLRTVSGTHLPKKVIDEITRKGWIDREGISMTGVCMATDIDKYTALSEEIGARQIAKLINDYNAVIYPKISARKGIVLNNIGDAILVGWVSEKIDSKLRRNACYAALEIKSAIDSFNSASSYPLMTRIGLHYGEMDMGFVGANGRYEYRAVGDTVNTSTRIEGLNKLLGTRILVSESVVQDLTEFFFRELGFFQLRGRAQPVVINELIGIKDGVRREQPQLLELTVAFANAFEHYKNYRWELALDEFHKILQDFSEDGPTRFYINYLENKLSLSSEQCKSKKHSLIVDVGKITA
;
A
#
# COMPACT_ATOMS: atom_id res chain seq x y z
N MET A 1 20.42 21.64 8.30
CA MET A 1 18.97 21.70 8.57
C MET A 1 18.13 20.83 7.61
N ASN A 2 18.34 20.91 6.28
CA ASN A 2 17.53 20.14 5.30
C ASN A 2 17.65 18.61 5.35
N ALA A 3 18.81 18.05 5.73
CA ALA A 3 18.99 16.59 5.85
C ALA A 3 18.22 16.00 7.04
N VAL A 4 18.29 16.67 8.20
CA VAL A 4 17.58 16.27 9.43
C VAL A 4 16.07 16.36 9.23
N LEU A 5 15.57 17.42 8.58
CA LEU A 5 14.14 17.56 8.27
C LEU A 5 13.63 16.48 7.29
N LYS A 6 14.48 16.03 6.34
CA LYS A 6 14.17 14.92 5.43
C LYS A 6 14.11 13.58 6.17
N ILE A 7 15.03 13.35 7.10
CA ILE A 7 15.05 12.16 7.95
C ILE A 7 13.79 12.12 8.82
N ILE A 8 13.45 13.24 9.49
CA ILE A 8 12.26 13.35 10.35
C ILE A 8 10.96 13.12 9.57
N LYS A 9 10.75 13.77 8.42
CA LYS A 9 9.54 13.59 7.60
C LYS A 9 9.37 12.16 7.10
N THR A 10 10.47 11.50 6.76
CA THR A 10 10.44 10.11 6.30
C THR A 10 10.24 9.16 7.49
N CYS A 11 10.79 9.44 8.68
CA CYS A 11 10.56 8.66 9.91
C CYS A 11 9.08 8.69 10.29
N PHE A 12 8.43 9.84 10.12
CA PHE A 12 7.02 10.02 10.41
C PHE A 12 6.11 9.21 9.49
N SER A 13 6.35 9.20 8.18
CA SER A 13 5.53 8.41 7.24
C SER A 13 5.71 6.89 7.40
N VAL A 14 6.90 6.47 7.84
CA VAL A 14 7.25 5.06 8.05
C VAL A 14 6.62 4.52 9.34
N PHE A 15 6.67 5.29 10.42
CA PHE A 15 6.01 4.91 11.68
C PHE A 15 4.49 4.91 11.53
N ALA A 16 3.93 5.78 10.68
CA ALA A 16 2.50 5.85 10.45
C ALA A 16 1.87 4.54 9.95
N ILE A 17 2.48 3.82 9.00
CA ILE A 17 1.91 2.54 8.51
C ILE A 17 1.96 1.46 9.60
N GLY A 18 3.03 1.43 10.40
CA GLY A 18 3.14 0.60 11.62
C GLY A 18 1.99 0.85 12.59
N VAL A 19 1.83 2.12 12.96
CA VAL A 19 0.82 2.58 13.91
C VAL A 19 -0.60 2.38 13.40
N ILE A 20 -0.88 2.68 12.13
CA ILE A 20 -2.21 2.44 11.53
C ILE A 20 -2.56 0.97 11.60
N GLY A 21 -1.61 0.07 11.28
CA GLY A 21 -1.82 -1.37 11.42
C GLY A 21 -2.12 -1.78 12.85
N ALA A 22 -1.35 -1.29 13.82
CA ALA A 22 -1.52 -1.61 15.25
C ALA A 22 -2.80 -1.01 15.86
N ILE A 23 -3.28 0.12 15.33
CA ILE A 23 -4.59 0.67 15.69
C ILE A 23 -5.68 -0.19 15.08
N ALA A 24 -5.56 -0.54 13.79
CA ALA A 24 -6.54 -1.37 13.10
C ALA A 24 -6.71 -2.74 13.79
N SER A 25 -5.62 -3.36 14.25
CA SER A 25 -5.67 -4.64 14.97
C SER A 25 -6.39 -4.58 16.32
N GLN A 26 -6.58 -3.40 16.90
CA GLN A 26 -7.34 -3.21 18.14
C GLN A 26 -8.83 -2.92 17.89
N THR A 27 -9.25 -2.77 16.63
CA THR A 27 -10.65 -2.54 16.27
C THR A 27 -11.36 -3.85 15.99
N ASP A 28 -12.67 -3.90 16.28
CA ASP A 28 -13.53 -5.03 15.92
C ASP A 28 -13.45 -5.37 14.43
N ALA A 29 -13.33 -4.36 13.57
CA ALA A 29 -13.19 -4.54 12.14
C ALA A 29 -11.86 -5.22 11.75
N GLY A 30 -10.76 -4.89 12.43
CA GLY A 30 -9.47 -5.55 12.21
C GLY A 30 -9.46 -6.99 12.71
N HIS A 31 -10.06 -7.24 13.88
CA HIS A 31 -10.23 -8.59 14.40
C HIS A 31 -11.08 -9.45 13.46
N TYR A 32 -12.24 -8.93 13.02
CA TYR A 32 -13.10 -9.57 12.04
C TYR A 32 -12.37 -9.86 10.73
N PHE A 33 -11.52 -8.94 10.27
CA PHE A 33 -10.72 -9.13 9.06
C PHE A 33 -9.70 -10.27 9.21
N GLU A 34 -9.00 -10.34 10.34
CA GLU A 34 -8.10 -11.46 10.64
C GLU A 34 -8.86 -12.79 10.75
N GLU A 35 -10.02 -12.80 11.39
CA GLU A 35 -10.85 -14.00 11.50
C GLU A 35 -11.37 -14.49 10.14
N GLU A 36 -11.84 -13.58 9.28
CA GLU A 36 -12.46 -13.96 7.99
C GLU A 36 -11.42 -14.29 6.91
N VAL A 37 -10.28 -13.61 6.93
CA VAL A 37 -9.27 -13.73 5.87
C VAL A 37 -8.05 -14.50 6.37
N GLY A 38 -7.44 -14.04 7.47
CA GLY A 38 -6.20 -14.62 7.98
C GLY A 38 -6.38 -16.06 8.47
N LEU A 39 -7.38 -16.29 9.30
CA LEU A 39 -7.67 -17.62 9.85
C LEU A 39 -8.14 -18.60 8.76
N ASP A 40 -8.91 -18.13 7.78
CA ASP A 40 -9.31 -18.93 6.62
C ASP A 40 -8.10 -19.39 5.79
N TRP A 41 -7.11 -18.51 5.57
CA TRP A 41 -5.85 -18.91 4.93
C TRP A 41 -5.11 -19.99 5.72
N LEU A 42 -5.01 -19.85 7.05
CA LEU A 42 -4.36 -20.84 7.91
C LEU A 42 -5.00 -22.22 7.82
N PHE A 43 -6.34 -22.30 7.89
CA PHE A 43 -7.06 -23.57 7.74
C PHE A 43 -6.85 -24.20 6.36
N LYS A 44 -6.89 -23.40 5.28
CA LYS A 44 -6.69 -23.89 3.91
C LYS A 44 -5.29 -24.44 3.68
N LEU A 45 -4.27 -23.81 4.25
CA LEU A 45 -2.88 -24.24 4.12
C LEU A 45 -2.57 -25.49 4.93
N ARG A 46 -3.08 -25.56 6.17
CA ARG A 46 -2.95 -26.74 7.01
C ARG A 46 -3.68 -27.95 6.40
N GLY A 47 -4.85 -27.70 5.81
CA GLY A 47 -5.71 -28.74 5.27
C GLY A 47 -6.45 -29.55 6.34
N GLU A 48 -7.02 -30.68 5.91
CA GLU A 48 -7.80 -31.58 6.75
C GLU A 48 -6.91 -32.42 7.69
N LEU A 49 -7.44 -32.66 8.88
CA LEU A 49 -6.86 -33.46 9.95
C LEU A 49 -7.79 -34.65 10.22
N SER A 50 -7.23 -35.78 10.62
CA SER A 50 -8.04 -36.91 11.10
C SER A 50 -8.54 -36.61 12.52
N PRO A 51 -9.87 -36.61 12.77
CA PRO A 51 -10.38 -36.38 14.11
C PRO A 51 -10.09 -37.58 15.02
N PRO A 52 -9.86 -37.35 16.32
CA PRO A 52 -9.74 -38.40 17.32
C PRO A 52 -10.94 -39.35 17.35
N ASN A 53 -10.67 -40.63 17.61
CA ASN A 53 -11.68 -41.70 17.62
C ASN A 53 -12.58 -41.74 18.88
N ASP A 54 -12.45 -40.76 19.78
CA ASP A 54 -13.16 -40.69 21.07
C ASP A 54 -14.65 -40.29 20.91
N VAL A 55 -15.01 -39.64 19.78
CA VAL A 55 -16.35 -39.07 19.54
C VAL A 55 -16.98 -39.68 18.28
N VAL A 56 -18.28 -40.01 18.36
CA VAL A 56 -19.07 -40.51 17.24
C VAL A 56 -20.41 -39.80 17.21
N ILE A 57 -20.84 -39.40 16.01
CA ILE A 57 -22.14 -38.77 15.79
C ILE A 57 -23.12 -39.83 15.28
N VAL A 58 -24.33 -39.83 15.83
CA VAL A 58 -25.50 -40.52 15.28
C VAL A 58 -26.40 -39.46 14.67
N SER A 59 -26.42 -39.41 13.34
CA SER A 59 -27.17 -38.39 12.58
C SER A 59 -28.65 -38.74 12.51
N ILE A 60 -29.48 -37.77 12.83
CA ILE A 60 -30.90 -37.75 12.49
C ILE A 60 -30.97 -37.07 11.12
N ASP A 61 -30.98 -37.90 10.07
CA ASP A 61 -30.87 -37.51 8.66
C ASP A 61 -32.08 -37.96 7.83
N GLN A 62 -32.27 -37.37 6.65
CA GLN A 62 -33.47 -37.57 5.84
C GLN A 62 -33.62 -39.03 5.40
N ALA A 63 -32.48 -39.69 5.14
CA ALA A 63 -32.45 -41.12 4.87
C ALA A 63 -33.04 -41.96 6.02
N SER A 64 -32.79 -41.57 7.28
CA SER A 64 -33.39 -42.23 8.44
C SER A 64 -34.90 -42.03 8.50
N ALA A 65 -35.41 -40.83 8.17
CA ALA A 65 -36.84 -40.56 8.11
C ALA A 65 -37.52 -41.45 7.05
N GLU A 66 -36.95 -41.50 5.84
CA GLU A 66 -37.49 -42.26 4.71
C GLU A 66 -37.51 -43.77 4.98
N ILE A 67 -36.40 -44.33 5.46
CA ILE A 67 -36.24 -45.78 5.68
C ILE A 67 -37.11 -46.28 6.84
N LEU A 68 -37.25 -45.48 7.90
CA LEU A 68 -38.07 -45.83 9.06
C LEU A 68 -39.54 -45.40 8.91
N HIS A 69 -39.88 -44.73 7.81
CA HIS A 69 -41.20 -44.16 7.54
C HIS A 69 -41.67 -43.21 8.65
N PHE A 70 -40.76 -42.36 9.13
CA PHE A 70 -41.05 -41.31 10.09
C PHE A 70 -41.40 -39.99 9.40
N PRO A 71 -42.09 -39.06 10.10
CA PRO A 71 -42.31 -37.71 9.59
C PRO A 71 -41.00 -36.98 9.30
N ASP A 72 -41.03 -36.04 8.36
CA ASP A 72 -39.86 -35.22 8.01
C ASP A 72 -39.36 -34.40 9.20
N GLU A 73 -40.25 -33.95 10.10
CA GLU A 73 -39.87 -33.24 11.32
C GLU A 73 -39.42 -34.21 12.44
N PRO A 74 -38.14 -34.24 12.85
CA PRO A 74 -37.66 -35.25 13.79
C PRO A 74 -38.08 -35.04 15.24
N GLU A 75 -38.57 -33.83 15.55
CA GLU A 75 -39.30 -33.57 16.79
C GLU A 75 -40.51 -34.52 16.92
N ASN A 76 -41.15 -34.86 15.79
CA ASN A 76 -42.33 -35.73 15.69
C ASN A 76 -42.01 -37.22 15.60
N TRP A 77 -40.73 -37.62 15.63
CA TRP A 77 -40.39 -39.04 15.61
C TRP A 77 -40.84 -39.76 16.89
N PRO A 78 -41.26 -41.04 16.81
CA PRO A 78 -41.77 -41.75 17.97
C PRO A 78 -40.67 -41.97 19.02
N ARG A 79 -40.91 -41.50 20.25
CA ARG A 79 -39.92 -41.56 21.35
C ARG A 79 -39.51 -42.98 21.77
N SER A 80 -40.29 -43.99 21.42
CA SER A 80 -39.94 -45.40 21.58
C SER A 80 -38.65 -45.77 20.84
N TYR A 81 -38.38 -45.17 19.68
CA TYR A 81 -37.16 -45.43 18.91
C TYR A 81 -35.93 -44.74 19.48
N TYR A 82 -36.08 -43.54 20.06
CA TYR A 82 -35.01 -42.94 20.86
C TYR A 82 -34.66 -43.82 22.08
N ALA A 83 -35.68 -44.43 22.71
CA ALA A 83 -35.47 -45.36 23.81
C ALA A 83 -34.73 -46.63 23.35
N GLU A 84 -35.09 -47.18 22.19
CA GLU A 84 -34.41 -48.31 21.58
C GLU A 84 -32.97 -47.98 21.19
N LEU A 85 -32.73 -46.81 20.60
CA LEU A 85 -31.40 -46.31 20.25
C LEU A 85 -30.50 -46.30 21.51
N ILE A 86 -30.98 -45.69 22.60
CA ILE A 86 -30.23 -45.65 23.87
C ILE A 86 -29.91 -47.07 24.35
N ARG A 87 -30.87 -48.00 24.31
CA ARG A 87 -30.64 -49.39 24.73
C ARG A 87 -29.57 -50.08 23.88
N LYS A 88 -29.62 -49.93 22.54
CA LYS A 88 -28.64 -50.52 21.62
C LYS A 88 -27.24 -49.94 21.81
N ILE A 89 -27.12 -48.62 21.92
CA ILE A 89 -25.83 -47.98 22.19
C ILE A 89 -25.30 -48.46 23.55
N ASN A 90 -26.14 -48.49 24.60
CA ASN A 90 -25.74 -48.91 25.95
C ASN A 90 -25.26 -50.37 26.04
N GLN A 91 -25.71 -51.27 25.16
CA GLN A 91 -25.18 -52.64 25.09
C GLN A 91 -23.67 -52.65 24.78
N GLN A 92 -23.17 -51.65 24.06
CA GLN A 92 -21.75 -51.51 23.71
C GLN A 92 -20.94 -50.74 24.77
N LYS A 93 -21.57 -50.29 25.87
CA LYS A 93 -20.93 -49.55 26.97
C LYS A 93 -20.25 -48.25 26.51
N PRO A 94 -21.00 -47.25 26.03
CA PRO A 94 -20.45 -45.95 25.70
C PRO A 94 -19.98 -45.24 26.97
N ALA A 95 -19.09 -44.25 26.79
CA ALA A 95 -18.75 -43.36 27.87
C ALA A 95 -19.94 -42.46 28.22
N VAL A 96 -20.56 -41.81 27.24
CA VAL A 96 -21.73 -40.93 27.43
C VAL A 96 -22.57 -40.90 26.16
N ILE A 97 -23.88 -40.71 26.29
CA ILE A 97 -24.79 -40.46 25.18
C ILE A 97 -25.37 -39.06 25.36
N ALA A 98 -25.26 -38.20 24.36
CA ALA A 98 -25.74 -36.83 24.46
C ALA A 98 -26.70 -36.50 23.32
N PHE A 99 -27.87 -35.98 23.65
CA PHE A 99 -28.93 -35.65 22.69
C PHE A 99 -29.04 -34.14 22.52
N ASN A 100 -28.82 -33.68 21.29
CA ASN A 100 -29.20 -32.34 20.84
C ASN A 100 -30.60 -32.39 20.20
N LEU A 101 -31.62 -32.60 21.03
CA LEU A 101 -33.03 -32.69 20.63
C LEU A 101 -33.92 -31.95 21.62
N HIS A 102 -35.04 -31.42 21.14
CA HIS A 102 -35.97 -30.66 21.95
C HIS A 102 -37.07 -31.56 22.53
N PHE A 103 -37.07 -31.71 23.85
CA PHE A 103 -38.09 -32.48 24.57
C PHE A 103 -38.95 -31.60 25.48
N ALA A 104 -39.42 -30.45 24.97
CA ALA A 104 -40.13 -29.44 25.75
C ALA A 104 -41.58 -29.82 26.14
N GLU A 105 -42.21 -30.73 25.39
CA GLU A 105 -43.62 -31.12 25.60
C GLU A 105 -43.79 -32.64 25.71
N SER A 106 -44.78 -33.10 26.47
CA SER A 106 -45.18 -34.51 26.48
C SER A 106 -46.13 -34.79 25.31
N ARG A 107 -45.97 -35.94 24.64
CA ARG A 107 -46.74 -36.27 23.42
C ARG A 107 -47.43 -37.62 23.52
N ASP A 108 -46.69 -38.65 23.87
CA ASP A 108 -47.20 -39.98 24.18
C ASP A 108 -46.65 -40.41 25.54
N PRO A 109 -47.45 -40.40 26.62
CA PRO A 109 -47.00 -40.76 27.95
C PRO A 109 -46.33 -42.14 28.03
N LYS A 110 -46.78 -43.13 27.23
CA LYS A 110 -46.18 -44.47 27.23
C LYS A 110 -44.79 -44.44 26.61
N ALA A 111 -44.63 -43.80 25.47
CA ALA A 111 -43.33 -43.64 24.81
C ALA A 111 -42.38 -42.76 25.63
N ASP A 112 -42.91 -41.72 26.30
CA ASP A 112 -42.16 -40.85 27.21
C ASP A 112 -41.60 -41.67 28.38
N HIS A 113 -42.41 -42.52 29.02
CA HIS A 113 -41.91 -43.41 30.08
C HIS A 113 -40.89 -44.43 29.57
N LEU A 114 -41.03 -44.95 28.36
CA LEU A 114 -40.03 -45.85 27.76
C LEU A 114 -38.67 -45.16 27.55
N LEU A 115 -38.69 -43.92 27.05
CA LEU A 115 -37.49 -43.12 26.84
C LEU A 115 -36.84 -42.72 28.17
N ALA A 116 -37.63 -42.24 29.12
CA ALA A 116 -37.19 -41.92 30.47
C ALA A 116 -36.55 -43.13 31.17
N SER A 117 -37.18 -44.31 31.07
CA SER A 117 -36.62 -45.56 31.59
C SER A 117 -35.29 -45.93 30.94
N ALA A 118 -35.16 -45.74 29.63
CA ALA A 118 -33.90 -45.99 28.92
C ALA A 118 -32.77 -45.05 29.37
N MET A 119 -33.06 -43.76 29.57
CA MET A 119 -32.10 -42.77 30.12
C MET A 119 -31.69 -43.12 31.55
N ASN A 120 -32.67 -43.45 32.39
CA ASN A 120 -32.47 -43.72 33.81
C ASN A 120 -31.72 -45.05 34.07
N ALA A 121 -31.76 -46.01 33.14
CA ALA A 121 -31.15 -47.33 33.32
C ALA A 121 -29.63 -47.30 33.54
N LYS A 122 -28.93 -46.34 32.93
CA LYS A 122 -27.47 -46.18 33.03
C LYS A 122 -27.02 -44.80 33.49
N LYS A 123 -27.93 -43.82 33.57
CA LYS A 123 -27.63 -42.44 34.01
C LYS A 123 -26.39 -41.85 33.31
N ASN A 124 -26.30 -42.08 32.01
CA ASN A 124 -25.22 -41.64 31.13
C ASN A 124 -25.72 -40.80 29.95
N VAL A 125 -26.94 -40.26 30.07
CA VAL A 125 -27.57 -39.44 29.04
C VAL A 125 -27.50 -37.96 29.44
N ILE A 126 -27.04 -37.10 28.54
CA ILE A 126 -27.04 -35.64 28.69
C ILE A 126 -27.98 -35.05 27.63
N LEU A 127 -28.80 -34.08 28.02
CA LEU A 127 -29.75 -33.41 27.11
C LEU A 127 -29.34 -31.96 26.85
N SER A 128 -29.55 -31.47 25.63
CA SER A 128 -29.45 -30.04 25.33
C SER A 128 -30.70 -29.30 25.81
N ASN A 129 -30.54 -28.14 26.43
CA ASN A 129 -31.64 -27.19 26.62
C ASN A 129 -31.78 -26.32 25.37
N TYR A 130 -33.02 -26.07 24.97
CA TYR A 130 -33.32 -25.20 23.84
C TYR A 130 -33.26 -23.73 24.28
N LEU A 131 -32.72 -22.85 23.44
CA LEU A 131 -32.74 -21.40 23.67
C LEU A 131 -33.75 -20.78 22.71
N LYS A 132 -34.83 -20.19 23.25
CA LYS A 132 -35.87 -19.59 22.42
C LYS A 132 -35.33 -18.33 21.73
N GLN A 133 -35.43 -18.29 20.40
CA GLN A 133 -35.08 -17.11 19.62
C GLN A 133 -36.11 -16.00 19.86
N ASP A 134 -35.66 -14.82 20.29
CA ASP A 134 -36.53 -13.65 20.39
C ASP A 134 -36.83 -13.12 18.97
N THR A 135 -38.10 -13.16 18.57
CA THR A 135 -38.57 -12.79 17.22
C THR A 135 -39.12 -11.36 17.16
N SER A 136 -38.83 -10.51 18.15
CA SER A 136 -39.33 -9.12 18.16
C SER A 136 -38.69 -8.28 17.03
N PRO A 137 -39.48 -7.62 16.14
CA PRO A 137 -38.96 -6.88 14.98
C PRO A 137 -38.36 -5.49 15.27
N ASP A 138 -38.34 -5.03 16.52
CA ASP A 138 -38.01 -3.65 16.88
C ASP A 138 -36.63 -3.50 17.55
N TYR A 139 -35.68 -2.84 16.85
CA TYR A 139 -34.44 -2.17 17.35
C TYR A 139 -33.36 -3.06 18.03
N SER A 140 -32.04 -2.87 18.00
CA SER A 140 -31.11 -1.77 17.66
C SER A 140 -29.66 -2.34 17.49
N PRO A 141 -28.69 -1.56 16.97
CA PRO A 141 -27.31 -1.99 16.76
C PRO A 141 -26.44 -1.90 18.04
N ILE A 142 -25.51 -2.86 18.17
CA ILE A 142 -24.34 -2.90 19.09
C ILE A 142 -24.67 -2.88 20.60
N GLY A 143 -24.40 -4.01 21.27
CA GLY A 143 -23.99 -4.00 22.70
C GLY A 143 -25.00 -4.43 23.77
N GLN A 144 -26.18 -4.98 23.44
CA GLN A 144 -27.08 -5.56 24.46
C GLN A 144 -27.05 -7.10 24.45
N ILE A 145 -26.81 -7.67 25.64
CA ILE A 145 -26.84 -9.10 25.93
C ILE A 145 -28.30 -9.57 25.75
N ARG A 146 -28.57 -10.36 24.70
CA ARG A 146 -29.86 -11.04 24.53
C ARG A 146 -30.03 -12.09 25.63
N TYR A 147 -31.00 -11.91 26.52
CA TYR A 147 -31.43 -12.97 27.44
C TYR A 147 -32.39 -13.90 26.70
N GLU A 148 -31.87 -15.01 26.20
CA GLU A 148 -32.70 -16.06 25.57
C GLU A 148 -33.24 -16.98 26.66
N PRO A 149 -34.57 -17.14 26.82
CA PRO A 149 -35.12 -18.01 27.84
C PRO A 149 -34.76 -19.46 27.51
N VAL A 150 -34.13 -20.13 28.48
CA VAL A 150 -33.77 -21.54 28.43
C VAL A 150 -35.03 -22.37 28.61
N ILE A 151 -35.36 -23.19 27.63
CA ILE A 151 -36.45 -24.16 27.69
C ILE A 151 -35.84 -25.52 28.03
N GLU A 152 -36.15 -25.99 29.24
CA GLU A 152 -35.71 -27.29 29.73
C GLU A 152 -36.57 -28.43 29.15
N PRO A 153 -36.03 -29.66 29.08
CA PRO A 153 -36.82 -30.86 28.84
C PRO A 153 -37.94 -31.02 29.86
N ILE A 154 -39.02 -31.72 29.50
CA ILE A 154 -40.08 -32.04 30.47
C ILE A 154 -39.49 -32.69 31.74
N PRO A 155 -40.07 -32.44 32.93
CA PRO A 155 -39.52 -32.93 34.19
C PRO A 155 -39.20 -34.43 34.19
N LEU A 156 -40.01 -35.25 33.51
CA LEU A 156 -39.77 -36.69 33.40
C LEU A 156 -38.38 -37.00 32.80
N PHE A 157 -37.94 -36.26 31.79
CA PHE A 157 -36.64 -36.47 31.15
C PHE A 157 -35.50 -35.80 31.88
N SER A 158 -35.69 -34.57 32.40
CA SER A 158 -34.64 -33.89 33.17
C SER A 158 -34.23 -34.68 34.41
N HIS A 159 -35.19 -35.34 35.09
CA HIS A 159 -34.90 -36.23 36.23
C HIS A 159 -34.37 -37.61 35.80
N SER A 160 -34.60 -38.04 34.56
CA SER A 160 -34.16 -39.36 34.07
C SER A 160 -32.76 -39.33 33.44
N ALA A 161 -32.40 -38.22 32.80
CA ALA A 161 -31.06 -37.95 32.33
C ALA A 161 -30.08 -37.77 33.52
N PHE A 162 -28.79 -37.68 33.21
CA PHE A 162 -27.76 -37.27 34.17
C PHE A 162 -27.84 -35.77 34.45
N CYS A 163 -27.91 -34.97 33.38
CA CYS A 163 -28.19 -33.54 33.44
C CYS A 163 -28.73 -33.05 32.09
N SER A 164 -29.16 -31.79 32.06
CA SER A 164 -29.39 -31.04 30.83
C SER A 164 -28.65 -29.71 30.87
N ALA A 165 -28.18 -29.23 29.72
CA ALA A 165 -27.29 -28.08 29.63
C ALA A 165 -27.59 -27.21 28.40
N PRO A 166 -27.47 -25.88 28.50
CA PRO A 166 -27.76 -24.97 27.39
C PRO A 166 -26.72 -25.08 26.28
N PHE A 167 -27.17 -24.95 25.02
CA PHE A 167 -26.27 -24.94 23.87
C PHE A 167 -26.37 -23.63 23.05
N PRO A 168 -25.78 -22.53 23.56
CA PRO A 168 -25.74 -21.26 22.82
C PRO A 168 -24.76 -21.35 21.65
N LEU A 169 -25.28 -21.23 20.43
CA LEU A 169 -24.47 -21.03 19.24
C LEU A 169 -24.32 -19.53 18.93
N PRO A 170 -23.12 -19.05 18.53
CA PRO A 170 -22.93 -17.66 18.13
C PRO A 170 -23.78 -17.30 16.91
N LYS A 171 -24.58 -16.23 16.97
CA LYS A 171 -25.52 -15.83 15.90
C LYS A 171 -25.00 -14.68 15.02
N THR A 172 -23.76 -14.23 15.22
CA THR A 172 -23.23 -12.97 14.68
C THR A 172 -22.48 -13.12 13.35
N SER A 173 -22.17 -14.34 12.91
CA SER A 173 -21.38 -14.61 11.70
C SER A 173 -21.98 -15.76 10.90
N SER A 174 -21.81 -15.71 9.57
CA SER A 174 -22.18 -16.83 8.69
C SER A 174 -21.31 -18.08 8.94
N THR A 175 -20.14 -17.91 9.57
CA THR A 175 -19.28 -19.01 10.02
C THR A 175 -19.22 -19.12 11.52
N VAL A 176 -19.42 -20.32 12.07
CA VAL A 176 -19.19 -20.57 13.50
C VAL A 176 -17.70 -20.85 13.69
N LYS A 177 -17.04 -20.04 14.53
CA LYS A 177 -15.61 -20.17 14.83
C LYS A 177 -15.32 -20.37 16.31
N GLU A 178 -16.30 -20.09 17.16
CA GLU A 178 -16.19 -20.12 18.60
C GLU A 178 -17.32 -20.94 19.20
N PHE A 179 -17.09 -21.47 20.40
CA PHE A 179 -18.14 -21.97 21.27
C PHE A 179 -18.01 -21.38 22.67
N TRP A 180 -19.13 -21.24 23.36
CA TRP A 180 -19.15 -20.78 24.75
C TRP A 180 -18.86 -21.94 25.70
N THR A 181 -18.02 -21.70 26.70
CA THR A 181 -17.71 -22.70 27.73
C THR A 181 -18.78 -22.73 28.82
N HIS A 182 -19.33 -21.56 29.18
CA HIS A 182 -20.47 -21.43 30.09
C HIS A 182 -21.52 -20.45 29.52
N SER A 183 -22.78 -20.64 29.91
CA SER A 183 -23.88 -19.75 29.60
C SER A 183 -24.01 -18.61 30.63
N ALA A 184 -24.92 -17.67 30.35
CA ALA A 184 -25.36 -16.70 31.34
C ALA A 184 -25.80 -17.43 32.63
N GLY A 185 -25.26 -17.02 33.78
CA GLY A 185 -25.45 -17.69 35.07
C GLY A 185 -24.37 -18.70 35.46
N GLY A 186 -23.31 -18.88 34.66
CA GLY A 186 -22.17 -19.74 35.00
C GLY A 186 -22.43 -21.24 34.84
N MET A 187 -23.51 -21.63 34.16
CA MET A 187 -23.78 -23.03 33.85
C MET A 187 -22.90 -23.51 32.70
N PRO A 188 -22.24 -24.68 32.79
CA PRO A 188 -21.48 -25.23 31.68
C PRO A 188 -22.41 -25.46 30.47
N THR A 189 -21.91 -25.16 29.27
CA THR A 189 -22.67 -25.42 28.05
C THR A 189 -22.74 -26.91 27.72
N PHE A 190 -23.64 -27.29 26.81
CA PHE A 190 -23.82 -28.67 26.38
C PHE A 190 -22.50 -29.40 26.03
N PRO A 191 -21.61 -28.87 25.17
CA PRO A 191 -20.30 -29.50 24.91
C PRO A 191 -19.44 -29.64 26.17
N VAL A 192 -19.42 -28.62 27.04
CA VAL A 192 -18.63 -28.65 28.26
C VAL A 192 -19.15 -29.67 29.26
N SER A 193 -20.47 -29.79 29.44
CA SER A 193 -21.09 -30.80 30.31
C SER A 193 -20.79 -32.22 29.82
N ILE A 194 -20.80 -32.45 28.50
CA ILE A 194 -20.42 -33.74 27.91
C ILE A 194 -18.96 -34.08 28.24
N PHE A 195 -18.05 -33.13 28.02
CA PHE A 195 -16.64 -33.29 28.32
C PHE A 195 -16.40 -33.53 29.82
N GLN A 196 -17.00 -32.72 30.70
CA GLN A 196 -16.88 -32.85 32.15
C GLN A 196 -17.38 -34.20 32.65
N TYR A 197 -18.53 -34.67 32.14
CA TYR A 197 -19.02 -36.02 32.43
C TYR A 197 -18.02 -37.08 31.97
N TYR A 198 -17.49 -36.97 30.74
CA TYR A 198 -16.53 -37.92 30.18
C TYR A 198 -15.26 -38.02 31.02
N VAL A 199 -14.68 -36.88 31.41
CA VAL A 199 -13.51 -36.80 32.29
C VAL A 199 -13.83 -37.40 33.65
N THR A 200 -14.91 -36.94 34.29
CA THR A 200 -15.32 -37.38 35.63
C THR A 200 -15.54 -38.89 35.68
N LYS A 201 -16.21 -39.47 34.68
CA LYS A 201 -16.42 -40.92 34.57
C LYS A 201 -15.12 -41.68 34.32
N SER A 202 -14.28 -41.16 33.42
CA SER A 202 -13.10 -41.88 32.93
C SER A 202 -11.99 -42.00 33.98
N VAL A 203 -11.85 -41.03 34.87
CA VAL A 203 -10.74 -40.91 35.81
C VAL A 203 -11.19 -40.48 37.20
N TYR A 204 -12.38 -40.92 37.63
CA TYR A 204 -13.00 -40.51 38.90
C TYR A 204 -12.10 -40.70 40.13
N PRO A 205 -11.43 -41.86 40.34
CA PRO A 205 -10.59 -42.05 41.52
C PRO A 205 -9.43 -41.07 41.55
N GLU A 206 -8.77 -40.86 40.42
CA GLU A 206 -7.69 -39.88 40.27
C GLU A 206 -8.18 -38.44 40.44
N LEU A 207 -9.37 -38.11 39.93
CA LEU A 207 -10.01 -36.81 40.11
C LEU A 207 -10.28 -36.52 41.59
N VAL A 208 -10.88 -37.45 42.33
CA VAL A 208 -11.13 -37.29 43.77
C VAL A 208 -9.82 -37.17 44.54
N LYS A 209 -8.79 -37.94 44.17
CA LYS A 209 -7.45 -37.81 44.74
C LYS A 209 -6.90 -36.39 44.55
N LEU A 210 -7.01 -35.84 43.34
CA LEU A 210 -6.57 -34.49 43.03
C LEU A 210 -7.39 -33.43 43.79
N ILE A 211 -8.72 -33.54 43.80
CA ILE A 211 -9.62 -32.63 44.53
C ILE A 211 -9.32 -32.65 46.03
N THR A 212 -8.98 -33.80 46.61
CA THR A 212 -8.55 -33.89 48.02
C THR A 212 -7.35 -32.99 48.33
N LEU A 213 -6.44 -32.81 47.38
CA LEU A 213 -5.23 -32.01 47.55
C LEU A 213 -5.50 -30.51 47.35
N ILE A 214 -6.42 -30.15 46.44
CA ILE A 214 -6.67 -28.74 46.07
C ILE A 214 -7.90 -28.12 46.75
N ASP A 215 -8.92 -28.92 47.05
CA ASP A 215 -10.14 -28.51 47.76
C ASP A 215 -10.65 -29.63 48.70
N PRO A 216 -10.06 -29.74 49.90
CA PRO A 216 -10.45 -30.75 50.89
C PRO A 216 -11.92 -30.66 51.31
N ALA A 217 -12.50 -29.44 51.29
CA ALA A 217 -13.88 -29.22 51.69
C ALA A 217 -14.88 -29.78 50.68
N LEU A 218 -14.56 -29.70 49.38
CA LEU A 218 -15.35 -30.33 48.34
C LEU A 218 -15.17 -31.86 48.34
N SER A 219 -13.94 -32.35 48.51
CA SER A 219 -13.65 -33.79 48.52
C SER A 219 -14.53 -34.57 49.51
N GLY A 220 -14.75 -34.02 50.72
CA GLY A 220 -15.62 -34.64 51.73
C GLY A 220 -17.11 -34.72 51.36
N LYS A 221 -17.57 -33.98 50.33
CA LYS A 221 -18.95 -34.02 49.82
C LYS A 221 -19.11 -34.93 48.60
N LEU A 222 -18.01 -35.24 47.91
CA LEU A 222 -18.06 -36.06 46.69
C LEU A 222 -18.30 -37.54 47.04
N PRO A 223 -19.14 -38.26 46.27
CA PRO A 223 -19.31 -39.69 46.44
C PRO A 223 -18.00 -40.49 46.27
N LEU A 224 -17.97 -41.73 46.77
CA LEU A 224 -16.76 -42.57 46.69
C LEU A 224 -16.55 -43.17 45.29
N THR A 225 -17.62 -43.31 44.52
CA THR A 225 -17.58 -43.92 43.18
C THR A 225 -18.43 -43.12 42.20
N PHE A 226 -18.05 -43.16 40.93
CA PHE A 226 -18.84 -42.53 39.87
C PHE A 226 -20.27 -43.09 39.75
N ASP A 227 -20.46 -44.39 40.03
CA ASP A 227 -21.79 -45.00 40.04
C ASP A 227 -22.72 -44.32 41.06
N GLN A 228 -22.20 -43.87 42.21
CA GLN A 228 -22.98 -43.11 43.18
C GLN A 228 -23.29 -41.70 42.66
N VAL A 229 -22.33 -41.03 42.02
CA VAL A 229 -22.54 -39.72 41.36
C VAL A 229 -23.67 -39.82 40.34
N SER A 230 -23.64 -40.83 39.46
CA SER A 230 -24.63 -41.00 38.40
C SER A 230 -26.06 -41.20 38.91
N ARG A 231 -26.23 -41.72 40.14
CA ARG A 231 -27.55 -42.00 40.73
C ARG A 231 -28.14 -40.80 41.47
N GLN A 232 -27.39 -39.73 41.68
CA GLN A 232 -27.91 -38.52 42.30
C GLN A 232 -28.68 -37.67 41.26
N ASN A 233 -29.70 -36.95 41.71
CA ASN A 233 -30.54 -36.11 40.84
C ASN A 233 -29.95 -34.69 40.63
N ASN A 234 -28.72 -34.45 41.06
CA ASN A 234 -28.03 -33.16 40.97
C ASN A 234 -26.72 -33.24 40.16
N GLY A 235 -26.70 -34.06 39.11
CA GLY A 235 -25.51 -34.28 38.28
C GLY A 235 -24.86 -32.99 37.76
N LEU A 236 -25.67 -32.00 37.35
CA LEU A 236 -25.15 -30.69 36.91
C LEU A 236 -24.44 -29.93 38.02
N GLU A 237 -25.02 -29.88 39.22
CA GLU A 237 -24.44 -29.21 40.39
C GLU A 237 -23.09 -29.84 40.75
N ILE A 238 -22.97 -31.18 40.69
CA ILE A 238 -21.71 -31.89 40.94
C ILE A 238 -20.65 -31.49 39.91
N LEU A 239 -21.01 -31.41 38.63
CA LEU A 239 -20.08 -30.98 37.58
C LEU A 239 -19.65 -29.51 37.79
N GLN A 240 -20.56 -28.65 38.24
CA GLN A 240 -20.26 -27.26 38.59
C GLN A 240 -19.34 -27.15 39.80
N ASP A 241 -19.60 -27.92 40.85
CA ASP A 241 -18.75 -27.98 42.05
C ASP A 241 -17.34 -28.45 41.70
N ILE A 242 -17.23 -29.53 40.90
CA ILE A 242 -15.94 -30.02 40.40
C ILE A 242 -15.24 -28.92 39.61
N HIS A 243 -15.92 -28.27 38.66
CA HIS A 243 -15.33 -27.17 37.89
C HIS A 243 -14.86 -26.02 38.78
N GLY A 244 -15.67 -25.65 39.78
CA GLY A 244 -15.38 -24.60 40.75
C GLY A 244 -14.11 -24.87 41.58
N ALA A 245 -13.80 -26.13 41.87
CA ALA A 245 -12.54 -26.48 42.52
C ALA A 245 -11.31 -26.19 41.65
N PHE A 246 -11.43 -26.31 40.32
CA PHE A 246 -10.35 -25.97 39.39
C PHE A 246 -10.30 -24.47 39.06
N SER A 247 -11.37 -23.71 39.28
CA SER A 247 -11.44 -22.27 38.93
C SER A 247 -11.42 -21.33 40.16
N LYS A 248 -10.96 -21.82 41.32
CA LYS A 248 -11.05 -21.11 42.60
C LYS A 248 -10.14 -19.87 42.67
N ASP A 249 -8.88 -20.06 42.30
CA ASP A 249 -7.85 -19.02 42.24
C ASP A 249 -6.65 -19.53 41.41
N GLU A 250 -5.75 -18.61 41.03
CA GLU A 250 -4.59 -18.93 40.20
C GLU A 250 -3.55 -19.82 40.89
N ALA A 251 -3.42 -19.74 42.22
CA ALA A 251 -2.50 -20.60 42.96
C ALA A 251 -2.98 -22.06 42.99
N THR A 252 -4.29 -22.28 43.11
CA THR A 252 -4.91 -23.60 43.01
C THR A 252 -4.69 -24.23 41.63
N LEU A 253 -4.78 -23.44 40.56
CA LEU A 253 -4.47 -23.88 39.19
C LEU A 253 -3.00 -24.29 39.02
N LEU A 254 -2.07 -23.45 39.48
CA LEU A 254 -0.62 -23.75 39.45
C LEU A 254 -0.26 -25.01 40.26
N LEU A 255 -0.86 -25.15 41.44
CA LEU A 255 -0.71 -26.35 42.26
C LEU A 255 -1.23 -27.60 41.53
N THR A 256 -2.38 -27.48 40.87
CA THR A 256 -2.95 -28.58 40.08
C THR A 256 -2.00 -29.03 38.97
N GLU A 257 -1.44 -28.09 38.20
CA GLU A 257 -0.47 -28.38 37.13
C GLU A 257 0.79 -29.07 37.69
N GLN A 258 1.29 -28.60 38.83
CA GLN A 258 2.43 -29.21 39.52
C GLN A 258 2.11 -30.64 39.98
N LEU A 259 0.94 -30.88 40.57
CA LEU A 259 0.52 -32.21 41.02
C LEU A 259 0.33 -33.18 39.85
N LEU A 260 -0.24 -32.72 38.73
CA LEU A 260 -0.41 -33.55 37.53
C LEU A 260 0.92 -33.91 36.85
N SER A 261 1.97 -33.13 37.08
CA SER A 261 3.32 -33.44 36.57
C SER A 261 3.95 -34.65 37.28
N ASP A 262 3.52 -34.98 38.50
CA ASP A 262 4.03 -36.09 39.30
C ASP A 262 3.68 -37.47 38.70
N ASN A 263 4.48 -38.51 38.97
CA ASN A 263 4.35 -39.84 38.39
C ASN A 263 3.17 -40.66 38.94
N GLU A 264 2.39 -40.12 39.88
CA GLU A 264 1.30 -40.84 40.54
C GLU A 264 -0.01 -40.93 39.71
N PHE A 265 -0.12 -40.18 38.60
CA PHE A 265 -1.30 -40.15 37.74
C PHE A 265 -1.09 -40.93 36.44
N SER A 266 -2.12 -41.68 36.01
CA SER A 266 -2.11 -42.38 34.73
C SER A 266 -1.99 -41.40 33.55
N SER A 267 -1.45 -41.83 32.41
CA SER A 267 -1.32 -40.95 31.22
C SER A 267 -2.67 -40.38 30.76
N LYS A 268 -3.74 -41.19 30.83
CA LYS A 268 -5.11 -40.77 30.55
C LYS A 268 -5.60 -39.72 31.56
N ALA A 269 -5.36 -39.91 32.86
CA ALA A 269 -5.71 -38.93 33.89
C ALA A 269 -4.95 -37.63 33.71
N LYS A 270 -3.64 -37.67 33.46
CA LYS A 270 -2.84 -36.47 33.16
C LYS A 270 -3.41 -35.69 31.98
N ARG A 271 -3.74 -36.36 30.87
CA ARG A 271 -4.34 -35.73 29.66
C ARG A 271 -5.70 -35.10 29.96
N LEU A 272 -6.61 -35.84 30.59
CA LEU A 272 -8.00 -35.39 30.77
C LEU A 272 -8.13 -34.33 31.87
N LEU A 273 -7.41 -34.50 32.98
CA LEU A 273 -7.44 -33.55 34.10
C LEU A 273 -6.74 -32.25 33.74
N SER A 274 -5.61 -32.28 33.03
CA SER A 274 -4.98 -31.05 32.54
C SER A 274 -5.91 -30.29 31.59
N SER A 275 -6.69 -31.00 30.78
CA SER A 275 -7.66 -30.41 29.85
C SER A 275 -8.82 -29.77 30.58
N LEU A 276 -9.31 -30.40 31.65
CA LEU A 276 -10.29 -29.82 32.55
C LEU A 276 -9.76 -28.56 33.24
N THR A 277 -8.53 -28.59 33.76
CA THR A 277 -7.83 -27.43 34.35
C THR A 277 -7.70 -26.28 33.35
N ALA A 278 -7.28 -26.58 32.12
CA ALA A 278 -7.12 -25.58 31.07
C ALA A 278 -8.47 -24.96 30.65
N LEU A 279 -9.54 -25.76 30.61
CA LEU A 279 -10.89 -25.26 30.37
C LEU A 279 -11.36 -24.30 31.48
N SER A 280 -10.97 -24.55 32.74
CA SER A 280 -11.26 -23.70 33.90
C SER A 280 -10.46 -22.40 33.99
N ARG A 281 -9.28 -22.32 33.36
CA ARG A 281 -8.36 -21.16 33.44
C ARG A 281 -8.70 -20.01 32.48
N GLY A 282 -9.63 -20.20 31.53
CA GLY A 282 -9.76 -19.31 30.38
C GLY A 282 -11.06 -18.52 30.25
N GLU A 283 -11.16 -17.85 29.11
CA GLU A 283 -12.30 -17.04 28.72
C GLU A 283 -13.60 -17.86 28.63
N GLN A 284 -14.73 -17.15 28.71
CA GLN A 284 -16.09 -17.72 28.55
C GLN A 284 -16.33 -18.30 27.15
N LYS A 285 -15.39 -18.13 26.22
CA LYS A 285 -15.42 -18.61 24.85
C LYS A 285 -14.09 -19.25 24.47
N ARG A 286 -14.13 -20.17 23.51
CA ARG A 286 -12.96 -20.80 22.90
C ARG A 286 -13.13 -20.91 21.39
N TYR A 287 -12.04 -20.73 20.65
CA TYR A 287 -12.01 -20.94 19.21
C TYR A 287 -11.97 -22.43 18.86
N LEU A 288 -12.82 -22.82 17.93
CA LEU A 288 -12.90 -24.18 17.41
C LEU A 288 -11.74 -24.44 16.46
N ASN A 289 -11.12 -25.60 16.65
CA ASN A 289 -10.17 -26.15 15.70
C ASN A 289 -10.86 -27.25 14.90
N TYR A 290 -11.40 -26.88 13.74
CA TYR A 290 -12.07 -27.81 12.84
C TYR A 290 -11.09 -28.82 12.24
N TYR A 291 -11.56 -30.05 12.05
CA TYR A 291 -10.76 -31.13 11.48
C TYR A 291 -10.84 -31.17 9.95
N GLY A 292 -11.95 -30.78 9.32
CA GLY A 292 -12.08 -30.78 7.86
C GLY A 292 -13.44 -30.26 7.39
N ASP A 293 -13.84 -30.65 6.17
CA ASP A 293 -15.19 -30.38 5.64
C ASP A 293 -16.28 -31.12 6.46
N VAL A 294 -17.54 -30.78 6.23
CA VAL A 294 -18.70 -31.39 6.92
C VAL A 294 -18.70 -32.91 6.75
N GLY A 295 -18.91 -33.63 7.86
CA GLY A 295 -18.88 -35.09 7.91
C GLY A 295 -17.49 -35.70 8.14
N THR A 296 -16.49 -34.88 8.48
CA THR A 296 -15.15 -35.37 8.83
C THR A 296 -15.16 -36.20 10.12
N ILE A 297 -15.99 -35.82 11.10
CA ILE A 297 -16.21 -36.61 12.31
C ILE A 297 -17.08 -37.82 11.96
N VAL A 298 -16.70 -39.00 12.46
CA VAL A 298 -17.39 -40.27 12.19
C VAL A 298 -18.88 -40.13 12.52
N THR A 299 -19.70 -40.19 11.46
CA THR A 299 -21.15 -39.99 11.54
C THR A 299 -21.88 -41.23 11.02
N ILE A 300 -22.84 -41.73 11.81
CA ILE A 300 -23.61 -42.92 11.50
C ILE A 300 -25.11 -42.55 11.47
N PRO A 301 -25.81 -42.82 10.36
CA PRO A 301 -27.26 -42.63 10.29
C PRO A 301 -28.03 -43.36 11.38
N PHE A 302 -29.02 -42.70 11.97
CA PHE A 302 -29.88 -43.22 13.03
C PHE A 302 -30.47 -44.59 12.69
N TYR A 303 -31.00 -44.77 11.47
CA TYR A 303 -31.57 -46.05 11.04
C TYR A 303 -30.53 -47.18 11.03
N LYS A 304 -29.25 -46.90 10.72
CA LYS A 304 -28.21 -47.93 10.70
C LYS A 304 -27.97 -48.46 12.11
N VAL A 305 -27.94 -47.58 13.12
CA VAL A 305 -27.78 -48.01 14.52
C VAL A 305 -28.93 -48.92 14.95
N LEU A 306 -30.16 -48.59 14.54
CA LEU A 306 -31.33 -49.42 14.80
C LEU A 306 -31.36 -50.72 13.98
N ALA A 307 -30.81 -50.74 12.78
CA ALA A 307 -30.75 -51.96 11.95
C ALA A 307 -29.63 -52.92 12.38
N THR A 308 -28.59 -52.43 13.06
CA THR A 308 -27.43 -53.24 13.39
C THR A 308 -27.76 -54.32 14.44
N GLY A 309 -27.37 -55.57 14.18
CA GLY A 309 -27.33 -56.65 15.17
C GLY A 309 -26.15 -56.51 16.14
N ASN A 310 -25.91 -57.50 17.01
CA ASN A 310 -24.77 -57.45 17.96
C ASN A 310 -23.37 -57.52 17.30
N GLU A 311 -23.28 -57.58 15.97
CA GLU A 311 -22.05 -57.85 15.21
C GLU A 311 -21.06 -56.66 15.18
N ASN A 312 -21.52 -55.42 15.37
CA ASN A 312 -20.66 -54.23 15.48
C ASN A 312 -20.40 -53.80 16.94
N SER A 313 -20.10 -54.75 17.83
CA SER A 313 -20.07 -54.56 19.30
C SER A 313 -19.02 -53.57 19.84
N ALA A 314 -18.18 -52.98 18.99
CA ALA A 314 -17.09 -52.08 19.38
C ALA A 314 -17.25 -50.63 18.89
N LEU A 315 -18.30 -50.30 18.13
CA LEU A 315 -18.44 -49.00 17.48
C LEU A 315 -18.56 -47.84 18.49
N PHE A 316 -19.33 -48.06 19.55
CA PHE A 316 -19.61 -47.06 20.59
C PHE A 316 -18.87 -47.30 21.90
N LYS A 317 -18.07 -48.37 21.99
CA LYS A 317 -17.42 -48.78 23.25
C LYS A 317 -16.46 -47.70 23.76
N ASP A 318 -16.67 -47.26 25.00
CA ASP A 318 -15.88 -46.22 25.67
C ASP A 318 -15.87 -44.85 24.95
N LYS A 319 -16.75 -44.63 23.97
CA LYS A 319 -16.85 -43.39 23.20
C LYS A 319 -17.93 -42.44 23.70
N ILE A 320 -17.79 -41.17 23.34
CA ILE A 320 -18.84 -40.16 23.45
C ILE A 320 -19.74 -40.27 22.22
N VAL A 321 -21.03 -40.50 22.43
CA VAL A 321 -22.01 -40.65 21.36
C VAL A 321 -22.94 -39.44 21.35
N LEU A 322 -22.89 -38.67 20.27
CA LEU A 322 -23.66 -37.45 20.07
C LEU A 322 -24.80 -37.72 19.10
N VAL A 323 -26.04 -37.47 19.51
CA VAL A 323 -27.24 -37.70 18.69
C VAL A 323 -27.89 -36.36 18.40
N GLY A 324 -28.12 -36.04 17.13
CA GLY A 324 -28.71 -34.76 16.75
C GLY A 324 -29.01 -34.67 15.26
N TYR A 325 -29.68 -33.58 14.87
CA TYR A 325 -30.03 -33.28 13.49
C TYR A 325 -28.81 -33.21 12.58
N SER A 326 -28.95 -33.77 11.38
CA SER A 326 -28.07 -33.48 10.25
C SER A 326 -28.60 -32.25 9.48
N ASP A 327 -27.75 -31.70 8.62
CA ASP A 327 -28.01 -30.47 7.86
C ASP A 327 -29.15 -30.61 6.85
N ASP A 328 -29.51 -31.83 6.45
CA ASP A 328 -30.53 -32.13 5.45
C ASP A 328 -31.98 -32.09 5.99
N ILE A 329 -32.18 -32.18 7.32
CA ILE A 329 -33.50 -32.09 7.95
C ILE A 329 -33.69 -30.81 8.80
N GLU A 330 -32.69 -29.93 8.91
CA GLU A 330 -32.82 -28.80 9.83
C GLU A 330 -34.08 -27.95 9.55
N PRO A 331 -34.90 -27.64 10.58
CA PRO A 331 -36.09 -26.82 10.39
C PRO A 331 -35.70 -25.48 9.76
N GLU A 332 -36.52 -24.95 8.84
CA GLU A 332 -36.36 -23.66 8.14
C GLU A 332 -36.01 -22.44 9.05
N LYS A 333 -36.06 -22.62 10.37
CA LYS A 333 -35.76 -21.65 11.42
C LYS A 333 -34.27 -21.43 11.72
N TYR A 334 -33.38 -22.37 11.39
CA TYR A 334 -31.94 -22.18 11.58
C TYR A 334 -31.29 -21.76 10.26
N GLN A 335 -30.72 -20.55 10.23
CA GLN A 335 -29.80 -20.20 9.14
C GLN A 335 -28.57 -21.08 9.31
N GLY A 336 -28.38 -22.02 8.38
CA GLY A 336 -27.25 -22.93 8.38
C GLY A 336 -25.91 -22.21 8.56
N PHE A 337 -25.06 -22.75 9.42
CA PHE A 337 -23.72 -22.22 9.66
C PHE A 337 -22.71 -22.82 8.68
N TYR A 338 -21.66 -22.08 8.37
CA TYR A 338 -20.50 -22.60 7.63
C TYR A 338 -19.29 -22.78 8.55
N THR A 339 -18.33 -23.58 8.13
CA THR A 339 -16.95 -23.58 8.66
C THR A 339 -15.99 -22.93 7.66
N THR A 340 -14.73 -22.76 8.05
CA THR A 340 -13.66 -22.34 7.14
C THR A 340 -13.47 -23.32 5.97
N PHE A 341 -13.67 -24.62 6.17
CA PHE A 341 -13.64 -25.62 5.09
C PHE A 341 -14.93 -25.62 4.26
N SER A 342 -16.09 -25.55 4.92
CA SER A 342 -17.37 -25.78 4.26
C SER A 342 -17.86 -24.60 3.41
N LYS A 343 -17.33 -23.38 3.65
CA LYS A 343 -17.53 -22.22 2.78
C LYS A 343 -17.19 -22.51 1.31
N ALA A 344 -16.15 -23.31 1.06
CA ALA A 344 -15.73 -23.66 -0.30
C ALA A 344 -16.60 -24.77 -0.91
N SER A 345 -17.07 -25.73 -0.10
CA SER A 345 -17.94 -26.83 -0.54
C SER A 345 -19.41 -26.42 -0.63
N GLY A 346 -19.80 -25.30 -0.02
CA GLY A 346 -21.18 -24.84 0.07
C GLY A 346 -22.04 -25.64 1.04
N LYS A 347 -21.42 -26.51 1.86
CA LYS A 347 -22.14 -27.32 2.86
C LYS A 347 -22.31 -26.55 4.16
N VAL A 348 -23.48 -26.68 4.75
CA VAL A 348 -23.79 -26.21 6.10
C VAL A 348 -23.28 -27.24 7.11
N ILE A 349 -22.77 -26.79 8.26
CA ILE A 349 -22.38 -27.67 9.38
C ILE A 349 -23.49 -27.72 10.44
N SER A 350 -23.78 -28.94 10.89
CA SER A 350 -24.83 -29.15 11.88
C SER A 350 -24.39 -28.72 13.29
N PRO A 351 -25.32 -28.24 14.14
CA PRO A 351 -25.07 -27.96 15.55
C PRO A 351 -24.41 -29.12 16.30
N ILE A 352 -24.79 -30.36 15.96
CA ILE A 352 -24.24 -31.55 16.63
C ILE A 352 -22.78 -31.80 16.24
N GLU A 353 -22.37 -31.49 15.01
CA GLU A 353 -20.97 -31.58 14.58
C GLU A 353 -20.13 -30.43 15.16
N ILE A 354 -20.70 -29.25 15.36
CA ILE A 354 -20.07 -28.17 16.14
C ILE A 354 -19.82 -28.63 17.58
N ALA A 355 -20.82 -29.24 18.24
CA ALA A 355 -20.66 -29.79 19.59
C ALA A 355 -19.61 -30.90 19.63
N ALA A 356 -19.60 -31.79 18.63
CA ALA A 356 -18.61 -32.86 18.52
C ALA A 356 -17.19 -32.29 18.38
N THR A 357 -17.01 -31.27 17.54
CA THR A 357 -15.73 -30.57 17.38
C THR A 357 -15.28 -29.94 18.69
N ALA A 358 -16.18 -29.22 19.39
CA ALA A 358 -15.90 -28.59 20.68
C ALA A 358 -15.47 -29.60 21.75
N VAL A 359 -16.21 -30.71 21.90
CA VAL A 359 -15.87 -31.79 22.86
C VAL A 359 -14.52 -32.41 22.51
N THR A 360 -14.28 -32.67 21.22
CA THR A 360 -13.03 -33.28 20.76
C THR A 360 -11.84 -32.34 21.00
N ASN A 361 -11.98 -31.04 20.70
CA ASN A 361 -10.98 -30.04 21.05
C ASN A 361 -10.75 -29.98 22.56
N ALA A 362 -11.80 -30.12 23.36
CA ALA A 362 -11.70 -30.13 24.81
C ALA A 362 -10.88 -31.32 25.34
N ILE A 363 -11.04 -32.51 24.75
CA ILE A 363 -10.33 -33.74 25.17
C ILE A 363 -8.82 -33.66 24.93
N ASP A 364 -8.40 -33.08 23.80
CA ASP A 364 -7.00 -33.04 23.37
C ASP A 364 -6.31 -31.69 23.59
N GLN A 365 -7.00 -30.71 24.18
CA GLN A 365 -6.56 -29.31 24.25
C GLN A 365 -6.18 -28.73 22.89
N SER A 366 -6.86 -29.16 21.84
CA SER A 366 -6.55 -28.79 20.47
C SER A 366 -7.31 -27.56 19.98
N TRP A 367 -8.04 -26.86 20.83
CA TRP A 367 -8.70 -25.59 20.48
C TRP A 367 -7.66 -24.53 20.04
N LEU A 368 -8.08 -23.60 19.19
CA LEU A 368 -7.18 -22.56 18.72
C LEU A 368 -6.88 -21.56 19.83
N LYS A 369 -5.64 -21.08 19.84
CA LYS A 369 -5.13 -20.11 20.81
C LYS A 369 -4.86 -18.80 20.06
N PRO A 370 -5.75 -17.80 20.13
CA PRO A 370 -5.43 -16.46 19.61
C PRO A 370 -4.27 -15.86 20.41
N LEU A 371 -3.43 -15.07 19.75
CA LEU A 371 -2.49 -14.19 20.45
C LEU A 371 -3.26 -13.07 21.15
N ASP A 372 -2.83 -12.69 22.36
CA ASP A 372 -3.46 -11.57 23.06
C ASP A 372 -3.34 -10.28 22.23
N SER A 373 -4.38 -9.44 22.28
CA SER A 373 -4.49 -8.22 21.47
C SER A 373 -3.30 -7.27 21.64
N GLU A 374 -2.67 -7.26 22.82
CA GLU A 374 -1.46 -6.47 23.11
C GLU A 374 -0.26 -6.98 22.30
N TYR A 375 -0.03 -8.29 22.29
CA TYR A 375 1.04 -8.91 21.51
C TYR A 375 0.80 -8.78 20.01
N VAL A 376 -0.45 -8.91 19.54
CA VAL A 376 -0.83 -8.66 18.15
C VAL A 376 -0.45 -7.23 17.74
N SER A 377 -0.84 -6.24 18.54
CA SER A 377 -0.58 -4.83 18.25
C SER A 377 0.91 -4.51 18.23
N LEU A 378 1.67 -5.04 19.20
CA LEU A 378 3.13 -4.90 19.23
C LEU A 378 3.79 -5.56 18.02
N LEU A 379 3.35 -6.77 17.65
CA LEU A 379 3.86 -7.50 16.50
C LEU A 379 3.64 -6.70 15.21
N VAL A 380 2.42 -6.22 14.97
CA VAL A 380 2.07 -5.45 13.76
C VAL A 380 2.85 -4.13 13.69
N LEU A 381 3.07 -3.47 14.84
CA LEU A 381 3.88 -2.26 14.91
C LEU A 381 5.34 -2.53 14.54
N VAL A 382 5.94 -3.56 15.16
CA VAL A 382 7.34 -3.96 14.91
C VAL A 382 7.53 -4.42 13.47
N TRP A 383 6.58 -5.19 12.94
CA TRP A 383 6.56 -5.65 11.55
C TRP A 383 6.58 -4.48 10.56
N GLY A 384 5.65 -3.54 10.69
CA GLY A 384 5.60 -2.34 9.83
C GLY A 384 6.85 -1.47 9.92
N ALA A 385 7.42 -1.32 11.12
CA ALA A 385 8.67 -0.59 11.33
C ALA A 385 9.87 -1.30 10.67
N MET A 386 9.96 -2.62 10.80
CA MET A 386 11.02 -3.43 10.21
C MET A 386 10.99 -3.38 8.69
N LEU A 387 9.84 -3.63 8.06
CA LEU A 387 9.69 -3.56 6.60
C LEU A 387 10.09 -2.20 6.04
N SER A 388 9.68 -1.14 6.72
CA SER A 388 10.02 0.22 6.32
C SER A 388 11.52 0.54 6.52
N GLY A 389 12.14 -0.04 7.55
CA GLY A 389 13.58 0.04 7.81
C GLY A 389 14.41 -0.55 6.65
N LEU A 390 13.97 -1.66 6.05
CA LEU A 390 14.64 -2.27 4.90
C LEU A 390 14.79 -1.29 3.73
N PHE A 391 13.74 -0.54 3.40
CA PHE A 391 13.76 0.48 2.33
C PHE A 391 14.63 1.70 2.63
N ARG A 392 15.10 1.86 3.88
CA ARG A 392 16.14 2.86 4.22
C ARG A 392 17.54 2.30 4.09
N MET A 393 17.74 1.07 4.53
CA MET A 393 19.07 0.49 4.64
C MET A 393 19.56 -0.07 3.31
N LEU A 394 18.64 -0.50 2.45
CA LEU A 394 18.94 -1.17 1.19
C LEU A 394 18.58 -0.30 -0.02
N SER A 395 19.16 -0.65 -1.17
CA SER A 395 18.71 -0.11 -2.46
C SER A 395 17.25 -0.53 -2.70
N PHE A 396 16.49 0.26 -3.48
CA PHE A 396 15.06 0.00 -3.70
C PHE A 396 14.77 -1.43 -4.19
N LYS A 397 15.59 -1.94 -5.14
CA LYS A 397 15.45 -3.31 -5.65
C LYS A 397 15.71 -4.37 -4.57
N ASN A 398 16.77 -4.19 -3.79
CA ASN A 398 17.14 -5.15 -2.74
C ASN A 398 16.14 -5.11 -1.58
N ALA A 399 15.61 -3.93 -1.25
CA ALA A 399 14.55 -3.77 -0.25
C ALA A 399 13.27 -4.50 -0.66
N LEU A 400 12.86 -4.41 -1.94
CA LEU A 400 11.68 -5.10 -2.45
C LEU A 400 11.82 -6.63 -2.36
N ILE A 401 12.99 -7.17 -2.74
CA ILE A 401 13.28 -8.60 -2.60
C ILE A 401 13.29 -9.02 -1.12
N ALA A 402 13.94 -8.24 -0.26
CA ALA A 402 14.01 -8.53 1.18
C ALA A 402 12.62 -8.50 1.83
N THR A 403 11.77 -7.53 1.50
CA THR A 403 10.38 -7.47 1.98
C THR A 403 9.59 -8.69 1.53
N LEU A 404 9.68 -9.10 0.26
CA LEU A 404 9.00 -10.30 -0.23
C LEU A 404 9.44 -11.55 0.53
N LEU A 405 10.75 -11.78 0.66
CA LEU A 405 11.30 -12.94 1.37
C LEU A 405 10.85 -12.96 2.84
N LEU A 406 10.86 -11.80 3.50
CA LEU A 406 10.48 -11.71 4.89
C LEU A 406 8.97 -11.95 5.08
N THR A 407 8.12 -11.42 4.20
CA THR A 407 6.68 -11.67 4.25
C THR A 407 6.37 -13.16 4.02
N VAL A 408 7.06 -13.82 3.09
CA VAL A 408 6.92 -15.28 2.90
C VAL A 408 7.37 -16.03 4.15
N ALA A 409 8.52 -15.68 4.73
CA ALA A 409 9.00 -16.31 5.96
C ALA A 409 8.02 -16.12 7.13
N TYR A 410 7.45 -14.93 7.29
CA TYR A 410 6.43 -14.65 8.31
C TYR A 410 5.19 -15.53 8.12
N PHE A 411 4.73 -15.65 6.89
CA PHE A 411 3.57 -16.45 6.53
C PHE A 411 3.79 -17.94 6.82
N GLU A 412 4.96 -18.48 6.45
CA GLU A 412 5.33 -19.86 6.75
C GLU A 412 5.45 -20.12 8.26
N ILE A 413 6.04 -19.20 9.01
CA ILE A 413 6.10 -19.29 10.48
C ILE A 413 4.69 -19.34 11.07
N GLY A 414 3.79 -18.46 10.62
CA GLY A 414 2.39 -18.48 11.05
C GLY A 414 1.68 -19.80 10.75
N ASN A 415 1.90 -20.36 9.55
CA ASN A 415 1.34 -21.65 9.15
C ASN A 415 1.88 -22.83 9.98
N LEU A 416 3.18 -22.83 10.27
CA LEU A 416 3.82 -23.86 11.09
C LEU A 416 3.32 -23.81 12.55
N GLU A 417 3.25 -22.62 13.15
CA GLU A 417 2.77 -22.44 14.51
C GLU A 417 1.29 -22.80 14.66
N PHE A 418 0.47 -22.46 13.65
CA PHE A 418 -0.92 -22.88 13.59
C PHE A 418 -1.06 -24.40 13.50
N SER A 419 -0.25 -25.05 12.65
CA SER A 419 -0.33 -26.50 12.41
C SER A 419 0.20 -27.34 13.57
N LEU A 420 1.22 -26.86 14.27
CA LEU A 420 1.90 -27.61 15.34
C LEU A 420 1.34 -27.31 16.72
N GLN A 421 0.99 -26.05 16.99
CA GLN A 421 0.63 -25.58 18.34
C GLN A 421 -0.82 -25.08 18.44
N ASN A 422 -1.57 -25.07 17.33
CA ASN A 422 -2.89 -24.43 17.22
C ASN A 422 -2.86 -22.94 17.57
N LEU A 423 -1.69 -22.29 17.43
CA LEU A 423 -1.50 -20.87 17.71
C LEU A 423 -1.94 -20.05 16.50
N TRP A 424 -2.89 -19.14 16.70
CA TRP A 424 -3.36 -18.24 15.66
C TRP A 424 -2.56 -16.93 15.68
N ILE A 425 -1.60 -16.85 14.77
CA ILE A 425 -0.82 -15.64 14.47
C ILE A 425 -1.55 -14.83 13.38
N PRO A 426 -1.72 -13.51 13.53
CA PRO A 426 -2.39 -12.68 12.53
C PRO A 426 -1.64 -12.73 11.19
N LEU A 427 -2.33 -12.99 10.08
CA LEU A 427 -1.70 -13.07 8.77
C LEU A 427 -2.21 -12.00 7.81
N ALA A 428 -3.46 -11.57 7.94
CA ALA A 428 -4.09 -10.67 7.00
C ALA A 428 -3.50 -9.26 7.12
N ILE A 429 -3.56 -8.65 8.30
CA ILE A 429 -3.07 -7.30 8.57
C ILE A 429 -1.57 -7.17 8.22
N PRO A 430 -0.65 -8.04 8.70
CA PRO A 430 0.77 -7.95 8.33
C PRO A 430 1.03 -8.07 6.82
N SER A 431 0.26 -8.90 6.11
CA SER A 431 0.39 -9.07 4.65
C SER A 431 -0.05 -7.82 3.89
N PHE A 432 -1.22 -7.26 4.24
CA PHE A 432 -1.71 -6.01 3.64
C PHE A 432 -0.84 -4.81 4.00
N GLN A 433 -0.27 -4.80 5.21
CA GLN A 433 0.70 -3.79 5.63
C GLN A 433 1.98 -3.85 4.77
N ALA A 434 2.47 -5.05 4.43
CA ALA A 434 3.62 -5.20 3.54
C ALA A 434 3.35 -4.61 2.14
N VAL A 435 2.16 -4.88 1.59
CA VAL A 435 1.72 -4.29 0.31
C VAL A 435 1.64 -2.76 0.42
N ALA A 436 1.04 -2.23 1.48
CA ALA A 436 0.93 -0.79 1.70
C ALA A 436 2.30 -0.09 1.79
N VAL A 437 3.27 -0.70 2.48
CA VAL A 437 4.66 -0.20 2.54
C VAL A 437 5.28 -0.18 1.15
N VAL A 438 5.17 -1.25 0.38
CA VAL A 438 5.74 -1.31 -0.98
C VAL A 438 5.12 -0.25 -1.90
N LEU A 439 3.80 -0.09 -1.89
CA LEU A 439 3.09 0.91 -2.69
C LEU A 439 3.51 2.33 -2.32
N TRP A 440 3.54 2.64 -1.02
CA TRP A 440 3.96 3.95 -0.52
C TRP A 440 5.40 4.28 -0.93
N GLN A 441 6.32 3.33 -0.72
CA GLN A 441 7.73 3.54 -1.05
C GLN A 441 7.97 3.65 -2.55
N SER A 442 7.19 2.92 -3.36
CA SER A 442 7.21 3.06 -4.83
C SER A 442 6.74 4.45 -5.26
N ALA A 443 5.66 4.97 -4.68
CA ALA A 443 5.19 6.33 -4.97
C ALA A 443 6.25 7.38 -4.59
N VAL A 444 6.86 7.26 -3.42
CA VAL A 444 7.95 8.15 -2.97
C VAL A 444 9.16 8.06 -3.92
N TYR A 445 9.53 6.86 -4.36
CA TYR A 445 10.62 6.63 -5.32
C TYR A 445 10.35 7.33 -6.66
N LEU A 446 9.15 7.19 -7.22
CA LEU A 446 8.75 7.83 -8.48
C LEU A 446 8.74 9.37 -8.39
N LEU A 447 8.26 9.94 -7.27
CA LEU A 447 8.29 11.39 -7.05
C LEU A 447 9.73 11.94 -6.97
N ARG A 448 10.66 11.17 -6.38
CA ARG A 448 12.09 11.55 -6.36
C ARG A 448 12.70 11.54 -7.76
N LEU A 449 12.36 10.57 -8.60
CA LEU A 449 12.85 10.54 -9.99
C LEU A 449 12.38 11.76 -10.79
N ARG A 450 11.13 12.20 -10.61
CA ARG A 450 10.62 13.43 -11.27
C ARG A 450 11.36 14.69 -10.84
N THR A 451 11.63 14.85 -9.55
CA THR A 451 12.27 16.06 -9.01
C THR A 451 13.74 16.17 -9.40
N VAL A 452 14.49 15.07 -9.38
CA VAL A 452 15.90 15.07 -9.78
C VAL A 452 16.06 15.27 -11.29
N SER A 453 15.24 14.62 -12.11
CA SER A 453 15.31 14.76 -13.57
C SER A 453 14.97 16.19 -14.05
N GLY A 454 14.10 16.90 -13.31
CA GLY A 454 13.69 18.30 -13.56
C GLY A 454 14.81 19.33 -13.59
N THR A 455 16.00 18.97 -13.10
CA THR A 455 17.14 19.88 -12.98
C THR A 455 18.08 19.88 -14.19
N HIS A 456 18.01 18.86 -15.06
CA HIS A 456 18.95 18.69 -16.18
C HIS A 456 18.26 18.48 -17.54
N LEU A 457 16.95 18.32 -17.57
CA LEU A 457 16.17 18.15 -18.81
C LEU A 457 14.96 19.11 -18.83
N PRO A 458 14.59 19.66 -20.00
CA PRO A 458 13.36 20.44 -20.12
C PRO A 458 12.14 19.61 -19.68
N LYS A 459 11.19 20.24 -18.97
CA LYS A 459 9.97 19.57 -18.44
C LYS A 459 9.24 18.73 -19.50
N LYS A 460 9.14 19.24 -20.74
CA LYS A 460 8.53 18.52 -21.87
C LYS A 460 9.17 17.15 -22.14
N VAL A 461 10.50 17.07 -22.08
CA VAL A 461 11.25 15.82 -22.31
C VAL A 461 11.04 14.84 -21.16
N ILE A 462 11.00 15.33 -19.91
CA ILE A 462 10.73 14.50 -18.73
C ILE A 462 9.31 13.92 -18.78
N ASP A 463 8.33 14.74 -19.15
CA ASP A 463 6.94 14.31 -19.28
C ASP A 463 6.78 13.25 -20.38
N GLU A 464 7.53 13.38 -21.48
CA GLU A 464 7.56 12.40 -22.56
C GLU A 464 8.21 11.08 -22.13
N ILE A 465 9.37 11.13 -21.46
CA ILE A 465 10.04 9.94 -20.89
C ILE A 465 9.11 9.22 -19.92
N THR A 466 8.44 9.98 -19.06
CA THR A 466 7.52 9.42 -18.06
C THR A 466 6.32 8.75 -18.70
N ARG A 467 5.86 9.26 -19.86
CA ARG A 467 4.69 8.73 -20.57
C ARG A 467 5.03 7.54 -21.46
N LYS A 468 6.11 7.63 -22.22
CA LYS A 468 6.49 6.62 -23.23
C LYS A 468 7.44 5.55 -22.67
N GLY A 469 8.19 5.83 -21.60
CA GLY A 469 9.17 4.91 -21.00
C GLY A 469 10.54 4.90 -21.69
N TRP A 470 10.73 5.69 -22.75
CA TRP A 470 11.94 5.79 -23.55
C TRP A 470 12.02 7.19 -24.20
N ILE A 471 13.23 7.56 -24.63
CA ILE A 471 13.51 8.83 -25.31
C ILE A 471 13.59 8.55 -26.81
N ASP A 472 12.80 9.27 -27.59
CA ASP A 472 12.98 9.29 -29.03
C ASP A 472 14.28 10.02 -29.36
N ARG A 473 15.21 9.33 -30.04
CA ARG A 473 16.56 9.85 -30.30
C ARG A 473 16.64 10.62 -31.61
N GLU A 474 15.61 10.53 -32.44
CA GLU A 474 15.54 11.30 -33.67
C GLU A 474 15.29 12.78 -33.35
N GLY A 475 16.10 13.66 -33.94
CA GLY A 475 15.95 15.09 -33.77
C GLY A 475 14.66 15.58 -34.42
N ILE A 476 13.95 16.48 -33.74
CA ILE A 476 12.75 17.11 -34.27
C ILE A 476 13.18 18.41 -34.94
N SER A 477 12.89 18.55 -36.24
CA SER A 477 13.14 19.79 -36.96
C SER A 477 12.12 20.86 -36.53
N MET A 478 12.62 22.00 -36.08
CA MET A 478 11.82 23.11 -35.59
C MET A 478 12.26 24.43 -36.24
N THR A 479 11.33 25.36 -36.37
CA THR A 479 11.63 26.72 -36.84
C THR A 479 11.50 27.70 -35.68
N GLY A 480 12.44 28.65 -35.57
CA GLY A 480 12.42 29.57 -34.45
C GLY A 480 13.55 30.58 -34.40
N VAL A 481 13.59 31.35 -33.31
CA VAL A 481 14.72 32.23 -33.00
C VAL A 481 15.69 31.52 -32.07
N CYS A 482 16.96 31.53 -32.43
CA CYS A 482 18.05 31.20 -31.51
C CYS A 482 18.73 32.48 -31.05
N MET A 483 18.94 32.61 -29.74
CA MET A 483 19.72 33.68 -29.13
C MET A 483 20.97 33.08 -28.51
N ALA A 484 22.12 33.63 -28.87
CA ALA A 484 23.38 33.34 -28.20
C ALA A 484 23.79 34.56 -27.37
N THR A 485 24.27 34.32 -26.16
CA THR A 485 24.86 35.35 -25.30
C THR A 485 26.29 34.98 -24.95
N ASP A 486 27.10 35.99 -24.62
CA ASP A 486 28.48 35.82 -24.14
C ASP A 486 28.86 36.99 -23.23
N ILE A 487 29.62 36.74 -22.16
CA ILE A 487 30.06 37.78 -21.23
C ILE A 487 31.43 38.30 -21.65
N ASP A 488 31.53 39.61 -21.85
CA ASP A 488 32.80 40.23 -22.23
C ASP A 488 33.86 40.05 -21.14
N LYS A 489 35.07 39.66 -21.56
CA LYS A 489 36.26 39.46 -20.73
C LYS A 489 36.10 38.48 -19.56
N TYR A 490 35.14 37.55 -19.64
CA TYR A 490 34.90 36.55 -18.59
C TYR A 490 36.16 35.75 -18.21
N THR A 491 36.93 35.26 -19.19
CA THR A 491 38.15 34.48 -18.95
C THR A 491 39.14 35.24 -18.07
N ALA A 492 39.42 36.50 -18.40
CA ALA A 492 40.32 37.35 -17.63
C ALA A 492 39.80 37.56 -16.19
N LEU A 493 38.49 37.78 -16.03
CA LEU A 493 37.88 37.90 -14.71
C LEU A 493 37.99 36.60 -13.90
N SER A 494 37.83 35.44 -14.54
CA SER A 494 37.89 34.12 -13.88
C SER A 494 39.31 33.74 -13.41
N GLU A 495 40.34 34.31 -14.04
CA GLU A 495 41.74 34.18 -13.61
C GLU A 495 42.06 35.09 -12.42
N GLU A 496 41.37 36.24 -12.32
CA GLU A 496 41.55 37.23 -11.25
C GLU A 496 40.80 36.84 -9.96
N ILE A 497 39.56 36.37 -10.08
CA ILE A 497 38.71 36.05 -8.91
C ILE A 497 38.64 34.54 -8.69
N GLY A 498 38.97 34.09 -7.47
CA GLY A 498 39.07 32.66 -7.16
C GLY A 498 37.79 31.84 -7.46
N ALA A 499 37.96 30.55 -7.78
CA ALA A 499 36.92 29.66 -8.31
C ALA A 499 35.55 29.68 -7.59
N ARG A 500 35.54 29.85 -6.25
CA ARG A 500 34.27 29.94 -5.48
C ARG A 500 33.54 31.27 -5.70
N GLN A 501 34.26 32.37 -5.87
CA GLN A 501 33.68 33.70 -6.07
C GLN A 501 33.12 33.84 -7.49
N ILE A 502 33.85 33.38 -8.51
CA ILE A 502 33.33 33.35 -9.90
C ILE A 502 32.09 32.47 -10.02
N ALA A 503 32.06 31.30 -9.35
CA ALA A 503 30.89 30.44 -9.34
C ALA A 503 29.67 31.10 -8.69
N LYS A 504 29.85 31.84 -7.59
CA LYS A 504 28.77 32.61 -6.96
C LYS A 504 28.29 33.74 -7.88
N LEU A 505 29.22 34.51 -8.45
CA LEU A 505 28.91 35.62 -9.34
C LEU A 505 28.09 35.15 -10.56
N ILE A 506 28.44 34.01 -11.15
CA ILE A 506 27.71 33.43 -12.28
C ILE A 506 26.33 32.89 -11.87
N ASN A 507 26.20 32.31 -10.68
CA ASN A 507 24.88 31.91 -10.18
C ASN A 507 23.96 33.12 -9.95
N ASP A 508 24.49 34.21 -9.38
CA ASP A 508 23.74 35.45 -9.14
C ASP A 508 23.35 36.11 -10.47
N TYR A 509 24.26 36.14 -11.45
CA TYR A 509 23.99 36.58 -12.83
C TYR A 509 22.89 35.76 -13.51
N ASN A 510 22.99 34.42 -13.46
CA ASN A 510 21.99 33.53 -14.07
C ASN A 510 20.62 33.64 -13.39
N ALA A 511 20.57 33.89 -12.07
CA ALA A 511 19.33 34.08 -11.33
C ALA A 511 18.54 35.31 -11.79
N VAL A 512 19.21 36.32 -12.35
CA VAL A 512 18.58 37.53 -12.90
C VAL A 512 18.06 37.31 -14.32
N ILE A 513 18.76 36.49 -15.12
CA ILE A 513 18.47 36.31 -16.56
C ILE A 513 17.42 35.23 -16.83
N TYR A 514 17.50 34.07 -16.16
CA TYR A 514 16.56 32.97 -16.41
C TYR A 514 15.08 33.34 -16.23
N PRO A 515 14.68 34.19 -15.27
CA PRO A 515 13.30 34.66 -15.19
C PRO A 515 12.84 35.45 -16.43
N LYS A 516 13.71 36.26 -17.04
CA LYS A 516 13.38 37.06 -18.25
C LYS A 516 13.17 36.16 -19.46
N ILE A 517 14.05 35.17 -19.61
CA ILE A 517 13.90 34.11 -20.64
C ILE A 517 12.57 33.37 -20.44
N SER A 518 12.31 32.90 -19.22
CA SER A 518 11.13 32.09 -18.90
C SER A 518 9.82 32.88 -19.07
N ALA A 519 9.79 34.16 -18.66
CA ALA A 519 8.63 35.04 -18.80
C ALA A 519 8.21 35.22 -20.26
N ARG A 520 9.19 35.17 -21.19
CA ARG A 520 8.98 35.24 -22.64
C ARG A 520 8.94 33.87 -23.32
N LYS A 521 8.75 32.78 -22.56
CA LYS A 521 8.64 31.40 -23.06
C LYS A 521 9.89 30.89 -23.81
N GLY A 522 11.06 31.45 -23.53
CA GLY A 522 12.32 30.94 -24.08
C GLY A 522 12.75 29.67 -23.37
N ILE A 523 13.42 28.79 -24.10
CA ILE A 523 13.96 27.52 -23.60
C ILE A 523 15.48 27.66 -23.56
N VAL A 524 16.10 27.50 -22.39
CA VAL A 524 17.56 27.43 -22.29
C VAL A 524 17.99 26.10 -22.89
N LEU A 525 18.71 26.17 -24.01
CA LEU A 525 19.13 25.03 -24.82
C LEU A 525 20.46 24.47 -24.35
N ASN A 526 21.39 25.36 -24.01
CA ASN A 526 22.71 25.01 -23.52
C ASN A 526 23.27 26.15 -22.67
N ASN A 527 24.09 25.81 -21.69
CA ASN A 527 24.84 26.78 -20.89
C ASN A 527 26.28 26.27 -20.81
N ILE A 528 27.21 26.97 -21.47
CA ILE A 528 28.63 26.63 -21.46
C ILE A 528 29.37 27.84 -20.89
N GLY A 529 29.80 27.73 -19.63
CA GLY A 529 30.56 28.79 -18.95
C GLY A 529 29.78 30.09 -18.82
N ASP A 530 30.18 31.07 -19.62
CA ASP A 530 29.67 32.43 -19.71
C ASP A 530 28.71 32.66 -20.90
N ALA A 531 28.48 31.63 -21.71
CA ALA A 531 27.59 31.69 -22.85
C ALA A 531 26.27 30.94 -22.59
N ILE A 532 25.14 31.60 -22.87
CA ILE A 532 23.80 31.02 -22.77
C ILE A 532 23.20 30.93 -24.17
N LEU A 533 22.76 29.73 -24.53
CA LEU A 533 22.01 29.49 -25.75
C LEU A 533 20.53 29.32 -25.43
N VAL A 534 19.67 30.10 -26.08
CA VAL A 534 18.23 30.11 -25.83
C VAL A 534 17.47 29.95 -27.14
N GLY A 535 16.40 29.15 -27.13
CA GLY A 535 15.53 28.91 -28.26
C GLY A 535 14.09 29.33 -28.01
N TRP A 536 13.51 30.03 -28.98
CA TRP A 536 12.07 30.22 -29.14
C TRP A 536 11.65 29.47 -30.40
N VAL A 537 11.26 28.21 -30.22
CA VAL A 537 11.06 27.25 -31.31
C VAL A 537 9.64 26.71 -31.34
N SER A 538 9.17 26.38 -32.54
CA SER A 538 7.86 25.79 -32.81
C SER A 538 7.95 24.88 -34.05
N GLU A 539 7.14 23.82 -34.08
CA GLU A 539 6.97 22.99 -35.28
C GLU A 539 6.20 23.73 -36.39
N LYS A 540 5.53 24.84 -36.05
CA LYS A 540 4.79 25.69 -36.99
C LYS A 540 5.37 27.10 -36.98
N ILE A 541 5.36 27.76 -38.14
CA ILE A 541 5.74 29.17 -38.29
C ILE A 541 4.85 30.03 -37.37
N ASP A 542 5.47 30.69 -36.40
CA ASP A 542 4.80 31.59 -35.45
C ASP A 542 5.60 32.89 -35.32
N SER A 543 5.01 34.00 -35.77
CA SER A 543 5.61 35.34 -35.73
C SER A 543 5.81 35.83 -34.29
N LYS A 544 5.09 35.29 -33.30
CA LYS A 544 5.24 35.65 -31.89
C LYS A 544 6.60 35.24 -31.32
N LEU A 545 7.29 34.26 -31.93
CA LEU A 545 8.60 33.80 -31.49
C LEU A 545 9.65 34.91 -31.62
N ARG A 546 9.65 35.62 -32.77
CA ARG A 546 10.56 36.76 -33.02
C ARG A 546 10.33 37.89 -32.02
N ARG A 547 9.06 38.27 -31.84
CA ARG A 547 8.63 39.27 -30.86
C ARG A 547 9.10 38.93 -29.44
N ASN A 548 8.86 37.70 -28.98
CA ASN A 548 9.23 37.28 -27.63
C ASN A 548 10.75 37.28 -27.41
N ALA A 549 11.52 36.87 -28.42
CA ALA A 549 12.98 36.87 -28.35
C ALA A 549 13.54 38.30 -28.27
N CYS A 550 13.02 39.24 -29.07
CA CYS A 550 13.43 40.65 -29.00
C CYS A 550 13.10 41.30 -27.65
N TYR A 551 11.90 41.07 -27.11
CA TYR A 551 11.56 41.53 -25.76
C TYR A 551 12.48 40.93 -24.69
N ALA A 552 12.76 39.63 -24.78
CA ALA A 552 13.67 38.96 -23.85
C ALA A 552 15.09 39.56 -23.91
N ALA A 553 15.63 39.81 -25.11
CA ALA A 553 16.96 40.41 -25.26
C ALA A 553 17.04 41.81 -24.62
N LEU A 554 16.02 42.65 -24.81
CA LEU A 554 15.95 43.97 -24.19
C LEU A 554 15.80 43.91 -22.66
N GLU A 555 14.95 43.01 -22.16
CA GLU A 555 14.77 42.79 -20.72
C GLU A 555 16.03 42.23 -20.05
N ILE A 556 16.74 41.33 -20.73
CA ILE A 556 18.02 40.78 -20.28
C ILE A 556 19.06 41.91 -20.20
N LYS A 557 19.18 42.74 -21.25
CA LYS A 557 20.08 43.90 -21.22
C LYS A 557 19.77 44.81 -20.02
N SER A 558 18.52 45.19 -19.83
CA SER A 558 18.10 46.06 -18.71
C SER A 558 18.36 45.43 -17.33
N ALA A 559 18.12 44.12 -17.20
CA ALA A 559 18.36 43.39 -15.96
C ALA A 559 19.86 43.28 -15.63
N ILE A 560 20.70 43.10 -16.66
CA ILE A 560 22.16 43.10 -16.53
C ILE A 560 22.70 44.49 -16.19
N ASP A 561 22.17 45.55 -16.81
CA ASP A 561 22.56 46.92 -16.50
C ASP A 561 22.24 47.25 -15.02
N SER A 562 21.11 46.76 -14.51
CA SER A 562 20.73 46.87 -13.09
C SER A 562 21.64 46.03 -12.18
N PHE A 563 21.97 44.80 -12.57
CA PHE A 563 22.91 43.93 -11.86
C PHE A 563 24.30 44.57 -11.77
N ASN A 564 24.81 45.12 -12.88
CA ASN A 564 26.12 45.75 -12.96
C ASN A 564 26.21 47.02 -12.12
N SER A 565 25.10 47.72 -11.90
CA SER A 565 25.05 48.92 -11.04
C SER A 565 25.27 48.59 -9.55
N ALA A 566 24.97 47.35 -9.13
CA ALA A 566 25.10 46.90 -7.75
C ALA A 566 26.26 45.91 -7.53
N SER A 567 26.85 45.39 -8.62
CA SER A 567 27.93 44.40 -8.57
C SER A 567 29.31 45.07 -8.55
N SER A 568 30.23 44.54 -7.74
CA SER A 568 31.64 44.93 -7.78
C SER A 568 32.36 44.47 -9.06
N TYR A 569 31.77 43.53 -9.80
CA TYR A 569 32.30 42.99 -11.05
C TYR A 569 31.22 43.12 -12.14
N PRO A 570 31.27 44.15 -12.99
CA PRO A 570 30.30 44.34 -14.06
C PRO A 570 30.51 43.29 -15.16
N LEU A 571 29.43 42.59 -15.53
CA LEU A 571 29.40 41.57 -16.57
C LEU A 571 28.67 42.14 -17.78
N MET A 572 29.43 42.73 -18.71
CA MET A 572 28.86 43.20 -19.97
C MET A 572 28.52 41.98 -20.84
N THR A 573 27.29 41.90 -21.34
CA THR A 573 26.84 40.73 -22.11
C THR A 573 26.43 41.13 -23.51
N ARG A 574 27.03 40.47 -24.50
CA ARG A 574 26.69 40.58 -25.92
C ARG A 574 25.61 39.56 -26.26
N ILE A 575 24.73 39.92 -27.20
CA ILE A 575 23.59 39.10 -27.60
C ILE A 575 23.51 39.08 -29.13
N GLY A 576 23.34 37.89 -29.70
CA GLY A 576 23.09 37.68 -31.13
C GLY A 576 21.83 36.85 -31.37
N LEU A 577 20.93 37.32 -32.25
CA LEU A 577 19.69 36.62 -32.60
C LEU A 577 19.63 36.29 -34.10
N HIS A 578 19.23 35.07 -34.41
CA HIS A 578 18.93 34.61 -35.76
C HIS A 578 17.63 33.80 -35.79
N TYR A 579 16.84 33.97 -36.85
CA TYR A 579 15.64 33.19 -37.11
C TYR A 579 15.85 32.23 -38.29
N GLY A 580 15.53 30.97 -38.09
CA GLY A 580 15.62 29.92 -39.11
C GLY A 580 15.27 28.53 -38.56
N GLU A 581 15.58 27.49 -39.34
CA GLU A 581 15.39 26.10 -38.95
C GLU A 581 16.54 25.59 -38.07
N MET A 582 16.21 24.73 -37.11
CA MET A 582 17.16 24.03 -36.25
C MET A 582 16.57 22.69 -35.79
N ASP A 583 17.41 21.69 -35.64
CA ASP A 583 17.01 20.38 -35.12
C ASP A 583 17.24 20.33 -33.61
N MET A 584 16.21 19.86 -32.91
CA MET A 584 16.20 19.70 -31.46
C MET A 584 16.24 18.21 -31.12
N GLY A 585 17.29 17.74 -30.46
CA GLY A 585 17.42 16.31 -30.14
C GLY A 585 18.58 15.95 -29.24
N PHE A 586 18.70 14.66 -28.94
CA PHE A 586 19.83 14.11 -28.20
C PHE A 586 21.00 13.88 -29.14
N VAL A 587 22.12 14.55 -28.88
CA VAL A 587 23.35 14.42 -29.66
C VAL A 587 24.42 13.80 -28.78
N GLY A 588 25.09 12.77 -29.29
CA GLY A 588 26.15 12.08 -28.57
C GLY A 588 26.34 10.63 -29.00
N ALA A 589 27.36 9.98 -28.44
CA ALA A 589 27.69 8.58 -28.70
C ALA A 589 28.15 7.89 -27.41
N ASN A 590 28.09 6.56 -27.38
CA ASN A 590 28.65 5.74 -26.29
C ASN A 590 28.15 6.11 -24.88
N GLY A 591 26.85 6.40 -24.75
CA GLY A 591 26.22 6.63 -23.44
C GLY A 591 26.37 8.06 -22.88
N ARG A 592 27.00 8.97 -23.62
CA ARG A 592 27.03 10.41 -23.30
C ARG A 592 26.16 11.15 -24.31
N TYR A 593 24.93 11.46 -23.91
CA TYR A 593 23.96 12.18 -24.75
C TYR A 593 23.57 13.49 -24.09
N GLU A 594 23.57 14.57 -24.86
CA GLU A 594 23.12 15.89 -24.45
C GLU A 594 21.95 16.32 -25.32
N TYR A 595 20.89 16.83 -24.69
CA TYR A 595 19.77 17.42 -25.43
C TYR A 595 20.16 18.83 -25.87
N ARG A 596 20.36 19.05 -27.17
CA ARG A 596 20.85 20.31 -27.73
C ARG A 596 20.18 20.67 -29.04
N ALA A 597 20.22 21.96 -29.36
CA ALA A 597 19.92 22.45 -30.70
C ALA A 597 21.14 22.27 -31.61
N VAL A 598 20.91 21.88 -32.86
CA VAL A 598 21.92 21.81 -33.92
C VAL A 598 21.35 22.43 -35.19
N GLY A 599 22.18 23.17 -35.92
CA GLY A 599 21.80 23.72 -37.21
C GLY A 599 22.53 25.02 -37.54
N ASP A 600 22.37 25.48 -38.78
CA ASP A 600 22.92 26.76 -39.24
C ASP A 600 22.43 27.93 -38.39
N THR A 601 21.21 27.85 -37.86
CA THR A 601 20.61 28.91 -37.04
C THR A 601 21.38 29.13 -35.74
N VAL A 602 21.76 28.04 -35.04
CA VAL A 602 22.57 28.12 -33.81
C VAL A 602 23.94 28.74 -34.09
N ASN A 603 24.64 28.24 -35.12
CA ASN A 603 25.95 28.74 -35.51
C ASN A 603 25.91 30.21 -35.93
N THR A 604 24.85 30.62 -36.62
CA THR A 604 24.66 31.99 -37.08
C THR A 604 24.39 32.92 -35.92
N SER A 605 23.54 32.55 -34.94
CA SER A 605 23.32 33.35 -33.73
C SER A 605 24.62 33.59 -32.95
N THR A 606 25.46 32.56 -32.75
CA THR A 606 26.76 32.72 -32.08
C THR A 606 27.71 33.63 -32.86
N ARG A 607 27.71 33.57 -34.20
CA ARG A 607 28.53 34.47 -35.03
C ARG A 607 28.03 35.92 -34.99
N ILE A 608 26.71 36.11 -34.95
CA ILE A 608 26.09 37.43 -34.78
C ILE A 608 26.41 38.00 -33.40
N GLU A 609 26.40 37.17 -32.36
CA GLU A 609 26.84 37.58 -31.02
C GLU A 609 28.29 38.09 -31.10
N GLY A 610 29.22 37.29 -31.63
CA GLY A 610 30.63 37.68 -31.70
C GLY A 610 30.89 38.94 -32.53
N LEU A 611 30.04 39.23 -33.52
CA LEU A 611 30.11 40.46 -34.33
C LEU A 611 29.91 41.73 -33.50
N ASN A 612 29.20 41.66 -32.36
CA ASN A 612 29.05 42.79 -31.45
C ASN A 612 30.41 43.34 -30.98
N LYS A 613 31.43 42.49 -30.84
CA LYS A 613 32.78 42.92 -30.44
C LYS A 613 33.42 43.85 -31.47
N LEU A 614 33.22 43.60 -32.76
CA LEU A 614 33.76 44.42 -33.85
C LEU A 614 32.97 45.71 -34.01
N LEU A 615 31.65 45.63 -33.84
CA LEU A 615 30.74 46.77 -34.04
C LEU A 615 30.56 47.60 -32.76
N GLY A 616 31.11 47.19 -31.62
CA GLY A 616 30.93 47.89 -30.34
C GLY A 616 29.48 47.92 -29.83
N THR A 617 28.64 46.98 -30.27
CA THR A 617 27.21 46.91 -29.94
C THR A 617 26.94 45.90 -28.81
N ARG A 618 25.69 45.85 -28.33
CA ARG A 618 25.25 44.86 -27.31
C ARG A 618 24.27 43.82 -27.83
N ILE A 619 23.37 44.19 -28.74
CA ILE A 619 22.34 43.29 -29.28
C ILE A 619 22.30 43.41 -30.80
N LEU A 620 22.69 42.35 -31.49
CA LEU A 620 22.58 42.25 -32.94
C LEU A 620 21.57 41.19 -33.33
N VAL A 621 20.83 41.46 -34.40
CA VAL A 621 19.81 40.57 -34.95
C VAL A 621 19.98 40.46 -36.46
N SER A 622 19.68 39.31 -37.04
CA SER A 622 19.55 39.19 -38.49
C SER A 622 18.25 39.82 -38.99
N GLU A 623 18.21 40.20 -40.26
CA GLU A 623 16.98 40.64 -40.94
C GLU A 623 15.83 39.63 -40.82
N SER A 624 16.12 38.32 -40.81
CA SER A 624 15.10 37.28 -40.60
C SER A 624 14.38 37.37 -39.25
N VAL A 625 14.98 38.03 -38.24
CA VAL A 625 14.34 38.32 -36.96
C VAL A 625 13.50 39.60 -37.03
N VAL A 626 13.98 40.61 -37.77
CA VAL A 626 13.33 41.93 -37.92
C VAL A 626 12.02 41.85 -38.70
N GLN A 627 11.93 40.93 -39.67
CA GLN A 627 10.79 40.79 -40.55
C GLN A 627 9.47 40.70 -39.76
N ASP A 628 8.52 41.56 -40.13
CA ASP A 628 7.18 41.71 -39.55
C ASP A 628 7.12 42.30 -38.12
N LEU A 629 8.21 42.93 -37.64
CA LEU A 629 8.27 43.59 -36.33
C LEU A 629 8.36 45.11 -36.44
N THR A 630 7.24 45.82 -36.22
CA THR A 630 7.17 47.30 -36.33
C THR A 630 7.32 48.06 -35.00
N GLU A 631 7.19 47.34 -33.89
CA GLU A 631 7.18 47.89 -32.51
C GLU A 631 8.56 48.14 -31.93
N PHE A 632 9.60 47.55 -32.52
CA PHE A 632 10.99 47.72 -32.11
C PHE A 632 11.69 48.77 -32.96
N PHE A 633 12.72 49.38 -32.39
CA PHE A 633 13.61 50.30 -33.08
C PHE A 633 14.90 49.57 -33.44
N PHE A 634 15.16 49.47 -34.74
CA PHE A 634 16.34 48.82 -35.29
C PHE A 634 17.22 49.83 -36.02
N ARG A 635 18.53 49.68 -35.92
CA ARG A 635 19.51 50.38 -36.78
C ARG A 635 20.09 49.38 -37.76
N GLU A 636 19.89 49.60 -39.07
CA GLU A 636 20.49 48.78 -40.12
C GLU A 636 22.00 49.00 -40.14
N LEU A 637 22.79 47.91 -40.05
CA LEU A 637 24.25 47.96 -40.05
C LEU A 637 24.88 47.40 -41.32
N GLY A 638 24.10 46.78 -42.21
CA GLY A 638 24.54 46.32 -43.52
C GLY A 638 24.75 44.82 -43.67
N PHE A 639 25.41 44.43 -44.77
CA PHE A 639 25.61 43.05 -45.18
C PHE A 639 26.96 42.51 -44.66
N PHE A 640 26.90 41.48 -43.82
CA PHE A 640 28.09 40.85 -43.27
C PHE A 640 28.22 39.41 -43.76
N GLN A 641 29.39 39.09 -44.33
CA GLN A 641 29.79 37.71 -44.58
C GLN A 641 30.36 37.14 -43.28
N LEU A 642 29.56 36.34 -42.58
CA LEU A 642 29.99 35.68 -41.36
C LEU A 642 30.95 34.53 -41.70
N ARG A 643 32.00 34.35 -40.89
CA ARG A 643 33.02 33.31 -41.11
C ARG A 643 32.37 31.92 -41.28
N GLY A 644 32.64 31.26 -42.40
CA GLY A 644 32.14 29.91 -42.68
C GLY A 644 30.66 29.82 -43.08
N ARG A 645 30.02 30.93 -43.43
CA ARG A 645 28.73 30.98 -44.14
C ARG A 645 28.98 31.51 -45.55
N ALA A 646 28.35 30.95 -46.58
CA ALA A 646 28.53 31.41 -47.96
C ALA A 646 27.61 32.59 -48.33
N GLN A 647 26.42 32.67 -47.73
CA GLN A 647 25.48 33.78 -47.95
C GLN A 647 25.68 34.89 -46.91
N PRO A 648 25.83 36.17 -47.33
CA PRO A 648 25.83 37.31 -46.43
C PRO A 648 24.53 37.40 -45.63
N VAL A 649 24.61 37.94 -44.42
CA VAL A 649 23.46 38.21 -43.55
C VAL A 649 23.35 39.71 -43.35
N VAL A 650 22.14 40.25 -43.51
CA VAL A 650 21.84 41.64 -43.14
C VAL A 650 21.72 41.71 -41.62
N ILE A 651 22.54 42.56 -41.02
CA ILE A 651 22.62 42.74 -39.58
C ILE A 651 21.97 44.05 -39.19
N ASN A 652 21.15 43.99 -38.14
CA ASN A 652 20.54 45.14 -37.51
C ASN A 652 20.90 45.14 -36.03
N GLU A 653 21.07 46.32 -35.46
CA GLU A 653 21.12 46.48 -34.01
C GLU A 653 19.71 46.64 -33.45
N LEU A 654 19.38 45.87 -32.42
CA LEU A 654 18.14 46.05 -31.67
C LEU A 654 18.36 47.06 -30.54
N ILE A 655 17.86 48.27 -30.73
CA ILE A 655 18.10 49.39 -29.82
C ILE A 655 17.09 49.39 -28.65
N GLY A 656 15.81 49.16 -28.96
CA GLY A 656 14.76 49.28 -27.94
C GLY A 656 13.37 49.18 -28.53
N ILE A 657 12.37 49.56 -27.72
CA ILE A 657 10.97 49.70 -28.17
C ILE A 657 10.82 51.07 -28.82
N LYS A 658 10.22 51.13 -30.02
CA LYS A 658 10.16 52.32 -30.88
C LYS A 658 9.64 53.57 -30.18
N ASP A 659 8.55 53.45 -29.44
CA ASP A 659 7.97 54.58 -28.71
C ASP A 659 8.77 54.96 -27.47
N GLY A 660 9.47 54.00 -26.84
CA GLY A 660 10.33 54.26 -25.69
C GLY A 660 11.58 55.05 -26.08
N VAL A 661 12.28 54.61 -27.13
CA VAL A 661 13.50 55.28 -27.63
C VAL A 661 13.19 56.73 -28.03
N ARG A 662 12.07 56.96 -28.72
CA ARG A 662 11.65 58.32 -29.14
C ARG A 662 11.39 59.27 -27.97
N ARG A 663 10.91 58.76 -26.83
CA ARG A 663 10.59 59.59 -25.65
C ARG A 663 11.78 59.78 -24.72
N GLU A 664 12.59 58.75 -24.55
CA GLU A 664 13.58 58.69 -23.47
C GLU A 664 15.01 58.93 -23.96
N GLN A 665 15.29 58.78 -25.26
CA GLN A 665 16.65 58.83 -25.83
C GLN A 665 16.72 59.61 -27.17
N PRO A 666 16.40 60.92 -27.18
CA PRO A 666 16.36 61.72 -28.41
C PRO A 666 17.73 61.80 -29.12
N GLN A 667 18.83 61.86 -28.37
CA GLN A 667 20.20 61.84 -28.93
C GLN A 667 20.51 60.56 -29.70
N LEU A 668 19.99 59.41 -29.25
CA LEU A 668 20.17 58.14 -29.95
C LEU A 668 19.36 58.11 -31.26
N LEU A 669 18.21 58.77 -31.30
CA LEU A 669 17.44 58.95 -32.53
C LEU A 669 18.21 59.81 -33.53
N GLU A 670 18.80 60.93 -33.09
CA GLU A 670 19.66 61.78 -33.93
C GLU A 670 20.85 61.01 -34.50
N LEU A 671 21.58 60.27 -33.65
CA LEU A 671 22.68 59.40 -34.08
C LEU A 671 22.24 58.39 -35.14
N THR A 672 21.13 57.70 -34.92
CA THR A 672 20.66 56.66 -35.86
C THR A 672 20.20 57.22 -37.20
N VAL A 673 19.62 58.42 -37.22
CA VAL A 673 19.25 59.13 -38.46
C VAL A 673 20.50 59.62 -39.19
N ALA A 674 21.46 60.24 -38.48
CA ALA A 674 22.72 60.67 -39.07
C ALA A 674 23.50 59.48 -39.64
N PHE A 675 23.59 58.38 -38.89
CA PHE A 675 24.20 57.13 -39.33
C PHE A 675 23.50 56.57 -40.57
N ALA A 676 22.17 56.55 -40.60
CA ALA A 676 21.42 56.07 -41.77
C ALA A 676 21.74 56.90 -43.03
N ASN A 677 21.84 58.23 -42.92
CA ASN A 677 22.22 59.09 -44.04
C ASN A 677 23.65 58.82 -44.54
N ALA A 678 24.62 58.71 -43.62
CA ALA A 678 25.99 58.34 -43.96
C ALA A 678 26.07 56.94 -44.59
N PHE A 679 25.29 55.99 -44.06
CA PHE A 679 25.20 54.63 -44.55
C PHE A 679 24.51 54.53 -45.93
N GLU A 680 23.56 55.42 -46.24
CA GLU A 680 23.03 55.54 -47.61
C GLU A 680 24.10 55.98 -48.62
N HIS A 681 25.00 56.89 -48.24
CA HIS A 681 26.15 57.23 -49.09
C HIS A 681 27.08 56.03 -49.30
N TYR A 682 27.31 55.23 -48.26
CA TYR A 682 28.05 53.97 -48.37
C TYR A 682 27.37 52.99 -49.34
N LYS A 683 26.05 52.75 -49.18
CA LYS A 683 25.26 51.88 -50.06
C LYS A 683 25.26 52.33 -51.53
N ASN A 684 25.33 53.64 -51.75
CA ASN A 684 25.39 54.25 -53.09
C ASN A 684 26.82 54.39 -53.65
N TYR A 685 27.81 53.72 -53.05
CA TYR A 685 29.21 53.72 -53.46
C TYR A 685 29.92 55.09 -53.40
N ARG A 686 29.40 56.03 -52.61
CA ARG A 686 30.00 57.35 -52.39
C ARG A 686 30.87 57.33 -51.13
N TRP A 687 32.01 56.65 -51.21
CA TRP A 687 32.79 56.23 -50.02
C TRP A 687 33.46 57.38 -49.29
N GLU A 688 34.02 58.36 -50.02
CA GLU A 688 34.62 59.56 -49.44
C GLU A 688 33.56 60.39 -48.69
N LEU A 689 32.42 60.63 -49.33
CA LEU A 689 31.29 61.34 -48.70
C LEU A 689 30.75 60.59 -47.47
N ALA A 690 30.64 59.25 -47.54
CA ALA A 690 30.24 58.44 -46.39
C ALA A 690 31.26 58.56 -45.25
N LEU A 691 32.56 58.52 -45.55
CA LEU A 691 33.64 58.65 -44.58
C LEU A 691 33.62 60.02 -43.89
N ASP A 692 33.44 61.10 -44.64
CA ASP A 692 33.31 62.46 -44.08
C ASP A 692 32.10 62.58 -43.14
N GLU A 693 30.94 62.04 -43.54
CA GLU A 693 29.74 62.05 -42.68
C GLU A 693 29.90 61.18 -41.44
N PHE A 694 30.56 60.02 -41.54
CA PHE A 694 30.88 59.20 -40.35
C PHE A 694 31.85 59.92 -39.40
N HIS A 695 32.86 60.63 -39.91
CA HIS A 695 33.75 61.44 -39.08
C HIS A 695 33.01 62.55 -38.33
N LYS A 696 32.04 63.21 -38.98
CA LYS A 696 31.16 64.19 -38.31
C LYS A 696 30.35 63.54 -37.19
N ILE A 697 29.74 62.38 -37.45
CA ILE A 697 28.99 61.64 -36.43
C ILE A 697 29.88 61.30 -35.24
N LEU A 698 31.13 60.89 -35.46
CA LEU A 698 32.05 60.54 -34.38
C LEU A 698 32.52 61.76 -33.55
N GLN A 699 32.46 62.98 -34.09
CA GLN A 699 32.71 64.20 -33.31
C GLN A 699 31.61 64.43 -32.26
N ASP A 700 30.36 64.21 -32.62
CA ASP A 700 29.20 64.41 -31.74
C ASP A 700 28.91 63.16 -30.86
N PHE A 701 29.29 61.96 -31.35
CA PHE A 701 29.03 60.67 -30.72
C PHE A 701 30.29 59.81 -30.68
N SER A 702 31.28 60.22 -29.87
CA SER A 702 32.62 59.60 -29.83
C SER A 702 32.63 58.09 -29.55
N GLU A 703 31.63 57.60 -28.82
CA GLU A 703 31.54 56.20 -28.39
C GLU A 703 30.71 55.30 -29.33
N ASP A 704 30.21 55.81 -30.46
CA ASP A 704 29.41 54.98 -31.38
C ASP A 704 30.29 53.96 -32.12
N GLY A 705 30.12 52.69 -31.73
CA GLY A 705 30.89 51.57 -32.28
C GLY A 705 30.72 51.39 -33.78
N PRO A 706 29.49 51.34 -34.34
CA PRO A 706 29.30 51.13 -35.78
C PRO A 706 29.87 52.26 -36.64
N THR A 707 29.76 53.53 -36.21
CA THR A 707 30.39 54.66 -36.90
C THR A 707 31.91 54.48 -36.96
N ARG A 708 32.54 54.19 -35.81
CA ARG A 708 33.98 53.94 -35.73
C ARG A 708 34.42 52.76 -36.59
N PHE A 709 33.62 51.69 -36.63
CA PHE A 709 33.87 50.54 -37.49
C PHE A 709 33.90 50.94 -38.97
N TYR A 710 32.89 51.70 -39.43
CA TYR A 710 32.80 52.10 -40.84
C TYR A 710 33.89 53.07 -41.27
N ILE A 711 34.33 53.97 -40.39
CA ILE A 711 35.52 54.83 -40.63
C ILE A 711 36.74 53.96 -40.89
N ASN A 712 37.10 53.09 -39.94
CA ASN A 712 38.27 52.21 -40.06
C ASN A 712 38.18 51.30 -41.29
N TYR A 713 36.99 50.79 -41.58
CA TYR A 713 36.77 49.93 -42.75
C TYR A 713 36.97 50.69 -44.06
N LEU A 714 36.42 51.90 -44.19
CA LEU A 714 36.54 52.72 -45.39
C LEU A 714 37.95 53.29 -45.58
N GLU A 715 38.63 53.73 -44.53
CA GLU A 715 40.02 54.21 -44.59
C GLU A 715 40.97 53.12 -45.08
N ASN A 716 40.83 51.90 -44.57
CA ASN A 716 41.59 50.74 -45.05
C ASN A 716 41.25 50.39 -46.50
N LYS A 717 39.98 50.52 -46.88
CA LYS A 717 39.52 50.18 -48.24
C LYS A 717 39.97 51.20 -49.28
N LEU A 718 40.04 52.48 -48.91
CA LEU A 718 40.51 53.58 -49.76
C LEU A 718 42.05 53.61 -49.84
N SER A 719 42.77 53.23 -48.78
CA SER A 719 44.24 53.17 -48.80
C SER A 719 44.80 52.02 -49.66
N LEU A 720 44.04 50.93 -49.83
CA LEU A 720 44.38 49.80 -50.72
C LEU A 720 44.13 50.10 -52.23
N SER A 721 43.73 51.32 -52.59
CA SER A 721 43.31 51.67 -53.95
C SER A 721 44.45 52.14 -54.86
N SER A 722 45.00 51.22 -55.67
CA SER A 722 45.52 51.60 -56.98
C SER A 722 45.15 50.68 -58.15
N GLU A 723 44.55 49.48 -57.97
CA GLU A 723 44.23 48.67 -59.18
C GLU A 723 43.02 47.70 -59.16
N GLN A 724 42.27 47.50 -58.07
CA GLN A 724 41.29 46.36 -58.00
C GLN A 724 39.79 46.68 -57.82
N CYS A 725 39.32 47.93 -57.91
CA CYS A 725 37.90 48.27 -57.68
C CYS A 725 37.02 48.39 -58.95
N LYS A 726 37.06 47.41 -59.87
CA LYS A 726 36.16 47.39 -61.05
C LYS A 726 35.12 46.26 -61.11
N SER A 727 34.91 45.50 -60.02
CA SER A 727 33.79 44.55 -59.92
C SER A 727 32.71 45.06 -58.95
N LYS A 728 31.65 45.67 -59.50
CA LYS A 728 30.55 46.32 -58.73
C LYS A 728 29.65 45.36 -57.93
N LYS A 729 29.86 44.05 -57.95
CA LYS A 729 28.89 43.08 -57.37
C LYS A 729 29.24 42.56 -55.97
N HIS A 730 30.44 42.83 -55.46
CA HIS A 730 30.92 42.32 -54.14
C HIS A 730 31.35 43.44 -53.18
N SER A 731 31.09 44.72 -53.50
CA SER A 731 31.70 45.86 -52.81
C SER A 731 30.97 46.33 -51.54
N LEU A 732 29.69 45.96 -51.31
CA LEU A 732 28.94 46.34 -50.11
C LEU A 732 29.01 45.31 -48.96
N ILE A 733 29.45 44.09 -49.26
CA ILE A 733 29.54 43.01 -48.28
C ILE A 733 30.81 43.20 -47.46
N VAL A 734 30.66 43.20 -46.14
CA VAL A 734 31.76 43.25 -45.17
C VAL A 734 32.17 41.82 -44.85
N ASP A 735 33.37 41.42 -45.30
CA ASP A 735 33.92 40.09 -45.01
C ASP A 735 34.61 40.08 -43.65
N VAL A 736 33.90 39.56 -42.64
CA VAL A 736 34.40 39.50 -41.26
C VAL A 736 35.69 38.67 -41.17
N GLY A 737 35.80 37.61 -41.98
CA GLY A 737 36.96 36.73 -41.98
C GLY A 737 38.25 37.42 -42.42
N LYS A 738 38.16 38.39 -43.35
CA LYS A 738 39.31 39.18 -43.83
C LYS A 738 39.70 40.32 -42.90
N ILE A 739 38.77 40.81 -42.08
CA ILE A 739 39.01 41.93 -41.16
C ILE A 739 39.68 41.43 -39.87
N THR A 740 39.36 40.21 -39.44
CA THR A 740 39.87 39.62 -38.19
C THR A 740 41.13 38.76 -38.36
N ALA A 741 41.54 38.49 -39.60
CA ALA A 741 42.77 37.75 -39.94
C ALA A 741 43.91 38.74 -40.13
#